data_AF-A0A819M1X4-F1
#
_entry.id   AF-A0A819M1X4-F1
#
_cell.length_a   1.000
_cell.length_b   1.000
_cell.length_c   1.000
_cell.angle_alpha   90.00
_cell.angle_beta   90.00
_cell.angle_gamma   90.00
#
_symmetry.space_group_name_H-M   'P 1'
#
loop_
_entity.id
_entity.type
_entity.pdbx_description
1 polymer ?
#
loop_
_entity_poly.entity_id
_entity_poly.type
_entity_poly.pdbx_seq_one_letter_code
_entity_poly.pdbx_strand_id
1 'polypeptide(L)'
;NNVQTSTSTQSVFWNIDKPLNTARSNFGSALLANGQVLVTGGLVTSSSATSGTDVYTSIGWQLASSMKFSRAYHTVTAFANNTKVLAAGSVTTNGQQTAEVYNILNNTWTLTVNNISSSHYSHTATLLANGQILIAGGYNASGKIISAAELYIPSSNSFINTTNMNIARTYFTSTLLSDGSTVLVTVGANASSYLVSTAELYINGSWILLSSGMTQSRAYHAAISLNDGTVLVVGGGTGGATAYTTAEIYNATSRKFTAVGSMQYRRGGLKLTLLPSGKVLATGGADWISSTYPVVCELYDPVTRTWSNTLMLNHGRSFHQTSIVLFTASITQAANWALLVAGSNGWYNYRHQADVCHAYQILHKNGIPDSNIVVMMYDDLAQNPANPTKGIIINHPRGQDVYHGVPKDYTGTTVTPQNFINILLGDKAAMQGIGSGKVIESGPNDNVFLYFTDHGATGLVAFPNSVLYATDLNATITKMYNGKKYKQMAIYIEACESGSMLENILPNNINIYATTASNAEESSYACYLDDKLATYLGDCYSVAWMENSDEKKFNKETLYDQYLVTKKKTHESHVMQYGDLQLGKTHHIDEFQGNEQQYFKENTHHYTQLKRDAVPMENVRISILAHRLVASKQNSTEQQRLQKELSQTLNANHIQQIVSVALSNNNDYSVEEITQKRMKLTQYNCYKTVTQYIHEKCFDLQNEFVLNKLWTIANLCEIRLNDFIITNAIDQTCRNRLHFDY
;
A
#
# COMPACT_ATOMS: atom_id res chain seq x y z
N ASN A 1 2.14 -7.42 19.48
CA ASN A 1 3.45 -7.26 20.14
C ASN A 1 3.35 -6.18 21.20
N ASN A 2 3.22 -6.56 22.46
CA ASN A 2 3.56 -5.70 23.60
C ASN A 2 4.04 -6.62 24.71
N VAL A 3 5.28 -7.06 24.56
CA VAL A 3 6.07 -7.62 25.65
C VAL A 3 7.42 -6.93 25.56
N GLN A 4 7.54 -5.77 26.20
CA GLN A 4 8.72 -5.46 27.02
C GLN A 4 8.48 -4.23 27.92
N THR A 5 8.75 -4.47 29.21
CA THR A 5 9.30 -3.55 30.21
C THR A 5 8.68 -2.16 30.35
N SER A 6 7.60 -2.07 31.12
CA SER A 6 7.44 -0.96 32.06
C SER A 6 6.80 -1.50 33.34
N THR A 7 7.32 -1.07 34.48
CA THR A 7 6.83 -1.39 35.82
C THR A 7 5.47 -0.75 36.04
N SER A 8 4.43 -1.40 35.55
CA SER A 8 3.06 -1.30 36.04
C SER A 8 2.53 -2.73 36.10
N THR A 9 1.78 -3.07 37.15
CA THR A 9 1.18 -4.39 37.35
C THR A 9 0.20 -4.68 36.20
N GLN A 10 0.68 -5.22 35.08
CA GLN A 10 -0.16 -5.68 33.98
C GLN A 10 -0.98 -6.87 34.47
N SER A 11 -2.31 -6.78 34.30
CA SER A 11 -3.22 -7.89 34.54
C SER A 11 -2.77 -9.11 33.71
N VAL A 12 -2.63 -10.26 34.37
CA VAL A 12 -2.35 -11.54 33.71
C VAL A 12 -3.61 -12.06 32.98
N PHE A 13 -4.77 -11.42 33.18
CA PHE A 13 -6.05 -11.75 32.56
C PHE A 13 -6.40 -10.82 31.40
N TRP A 14 -7.17 -11.34 30.44
CA TRP A 14 -7.75 -10.56 29.35
C TRP A 14 -8.69 -9.47 29.89
N ASN A 15 -8.86 -8.37 29.17
CA ASN A 15 -9.87 -7.37 29.51
C ASN A 15 -11.25 -7.82 29.03
N ILE A 16 -12.28 -7.68 29.88
CA ILE A 16 -13.67 -7.93 29.51
C ILE A 16 -14.21 -6.66 28.84
N ASP A 17 -14.78 -6.82 27.64
CA ASP A 17 -15.47 -5.76 26.91
C ASP A 17 -17.00 -5.94 26.99
N LYS A 18 -17.77 -5.08 26.32
CA LYS A 18 -19.23 -5.09 26.36
C LYS A 18 -19.83 -6.44 25.94
N PRO A 19 -20.84 -6.96 26.66
CA PRO A 19 -21.51 -8.19 26.29
C PRO A 19 -22.34 -8.03 25.01
N LEU A 20 -22.58 -9.14 24.31
CA LEU A 20 -23.53 -9.23 23.20
C LEU A 20 -24.92 -8.74 23.62
N ASN A 21 -25.68 -8.13 22.69
CA ASN A 21 -27.04 -7.66 22.97
C ASN A 21 -28.00 -8.79 23.38
N THR A 22 -27.77 -10.02 22.89
CA THR A 22 -28.47 -11.22 23.35
C THR A 22 -27.45 -12.29 23.70
N ALA A 23 -27.55 -12.84 24.91
CA ALA A 23 -26.77 -14.01 25.29
C ALA A 23 -27.14 -15.18 24.36
N ARG A 24 -26.13 -15.76 23.71
CA ARG A 24 -26.30 -16.83 22.73
C ARG A 24 -25.09 -17.75 22.67
N SER A 25 -25.30 -19.01 22.32
CA SER A 25 -24.26 -20.01 22.07
C SER A 25 -24.42 -20.61 20.67
N ASN A 26 -23.40 -21.30 20.14
CA ASN A 26 -23.44 -21.93 18.81
C ASN A 26 -23.84 -20.97 17.67
N PHE A 27 -23.45 -19.69 17.83
CA PHE A 27 -23.60 -18.67 16.81
C PHE A 27 -22.44 -18.72 15.81
N GLY A 28 -22.66 -18.17 14.63
CA GLY A 28 -21.62 -17.97 13.64
C GLY A 28 -21.05 -16.55 13.73
N SER A 29 -19.75 -16.41 13.44
CA SER A 29 -19.08 -15.10 13.44
C SER A 29 -18.14 -14.95 12.26
N ALA A 30 -17.99 -13.73 11.76
CA ALA A 30 -17.01 -13.40 10.72
C ALA A 30 -16.43 -12.00 10.93
N LEU A 31 -15.16 -11.82 10.56
CA LEU A 31 -14.52 -10.52 10.47
C LEU A 31 -14.90 -9.87 9.12
N LEU A 32 -15.26 -8.59 9.16
CA LEU A 32 -15.70 -7.81 8.01
C LEU A 32 -14.58 -6.91 7.48
N ALA A 33 -14.70 -6.43 6.25
CA ALA A 33 -13.69 -5.59 5.58
C ALA A 33 -13.35 -4.30 6.33
N ASN A 34 -14.32 -3.78 7.08
CA ASN A 34 -14.19 -2.56 7.86
C ASN A 34 -13.67 -2.81 9.29
N GLY A 35 -13.10 -3.99 9.57
CA GLY A 35 -12.55 -4.36 10.88
C GLY A 35 -13.61 -4.69 11.94
N GLN A 36 -14.90 -4.67 11.60
CA GLN A 36 -15.98 -5.05 12.51
C GLN A 36 -16.17 -6.57 12.56
N VAL A 37 -16.73 -7.07 13.66
CA VAL A 37 -17.10 -8.49 13.79
C VAL A 37 -18.61 -8.63 13.66
N LEU A 38 -19.05 -9.44 12.70
CA LEU A 38 -20.43 -9.88 12.61
C LEU A 38 -20.64 -11.11 13.48
N VAL A 39 -21.74 -11.13 14.24
CA VAL A 39 -22.26 -12.31 14.93
C VAL A 39 -23.69 -12.55 14.43
N THR A 40 -24.01 -13.79 14.07
CA THR A 40 -25.32 -14.15 13.50
C THR A 40 -25.88 -15.39 14.18
N GLY A 41 -27.19 -15.39 14.40
CA GLY A 41 -27.91 -16.53 14.94
C GLY A 41 -27.40 -16.98 16.32
N GLY A 42 -27.46 -18.28 16.59
CA GLY A 42 -27.16 -18.91 17.87
C GLY A 42 -28.42 -19.32 18.65
N LEU A 43 -28.20 -20.19 19.62
CA LEU A 43 -29.17 -20.62 20.62
C LEU A 43 -29.24 -19.60 21.76
N VAL A 44 -30.43 -19.02 21.97
CA VAL A 44 -30.74 -18.10 23.09
C VAL A 44 -31.17 -18.89 24.33
N THR A 45 -31.91 -19.98 24.12
CA THR A 45 -32.19 -21.01 25.11
C THR A 45 -31.76 -22.38 24.55
N SER A 46 -31.82 -23.44 25.35
CA SER A 46 -31.49 -24.79 24.89
C SER A 46 -32.31 -25.28 23.69
N SER A 47 -33.48 -24.69 23.43
CA SER A 47 -34.40 -25.09 22.35
C SER A 47 -34.78 -23.98 21.37
N SER A 48 -34.34 -22.73 21.59
CA SER A 48 -34.73 -21.59 20.75
C SER A 48 -33.52 -20.93 20.10
N ALA A 49 -33.53 -20.89 18.77
CA ALA A 49 -32.54 -20.18 17.97
C ALA A 49 -33.06 -18.80 17.53
N THR A 50 -32.15 -17.86 17.33
CA THR A 50 -32.45 -16.51 16.85
C THR A 50 -32.06 -16.33 15.39
N SER A 51 -32.70 -15.39 14.69
CA SER A 51 -32.26 -14.87 13.39
C SER A 51 -31.49 -13.54 13.52
N GLY A 52 -31.32 -13.06 14.76
CA GLY A 52 -30.67 -11.80 15.06
C GLY A 52 -29.23 -11.75 14.59
N THR A 53 -28.81 -10.54 14.22
CA THR A 53 -27.45 -10.21 13.81
C THR A 53 -26.94 -9.04 14.63
N ASP A 54 -25.73 -9.17 15.15
CA ASP A 54 -25.02 -8.11 15.85
C ASP A 54 -23.71 -7.80 15.13
N VAL A 55 -23.34 -6.53 15.14
CA VAL A 55 -22.06 -6.05 14.62
C VAL A 55 -21.30 -5.41 15.76
N TYR A 56 -20.06 -5.83 15.94
CA TYR A 56 -19.15 -5.22 16.89
C TYR A 56 -18.45 -4.00 16.29
N THR A 57 -18.62 -2.85 16.91
CA THR A 57 -18.09 -1.55 16.47
C THR A 57 -17.20 -0.91 17.54
N SER A 58 -16.61 0.25 17.25
CA SER A 58 -15.81 1.02 18.22
C SER A 58 -16.58 1.46 19.47
N ILE A 59 -17.91 1.53 19.40
CA ILE A 59 -18.78 1.86 20.55
C ILE A 59 -19.42 0.63 21.20
N GLY A 60 -19.07 -0.58 20.74
CA GLY A 60 -19.59 -1.86 21.22
C GLY A 60 -20.52 -2.57 20.23
N TRP A 61 -21.28 -3.55 20.73
CA TRP A 61 -22.25 -4.33 19.95
C TRP A 61 -23.45 -3.49 19.53
N GLN A 62 -23.75 -3.50 18.23
CA GLN A 62 -24.90 -2.84 17.61
C GLN A 62 -25.78 -3.89 16.93
N LEU A 63 -27.09 -3.66 16.91
CA LEU A 63 -28.01 -4.50 16.15
C LEU A 63 -27.88 -4.21 14.65
N ALA A 64 -27.86 -5.27 13.84
CA ALA A 64 -27.92 -5.19 12.38
C ALA A 64 -29.17 -5.90 11.86
N SER A 65 -29.39 -5.83 10.54
CA SER A 65 -30.53 -6.49 9.92
C SER A 65 -30.52 -7.98 10.22
N SER A 66 -31.69 -8.52 10.57
CA SER A 66 -31.83 -9.92 10.92
C SER A 66 -31.92 -10.79 9.68
N MET A 67 -31.46 -12.03 9.79
CA MET A 67 -31.70 -13.06 8.80
C MET A 67 -33.21 -13.36 8.73
N LYS A 68 -33.66 -13.89 7.59
CA LYS A 68 -35.03 -14.37 7.40
C LYS A 68 -35.31 -15.60 8.27
N PHE A 69 -34.33 -16.50 8.39
CA PHE A 69 -34.48 -17.73 9.17
C PHE A 69 -33.59 -17.71 10.41
N SER A 70 -34.09 -18.27 11.51
CA SER A 70 -33.27 -18.47 12.70
C SER A 70 -32.24 -19.58 12.47
N ARG A 71 -31.01 -19.35 12.92
CA ARG A 71 -29.90 -20.28 12.70
C ARG A 71 -29.15 -20.55 13.99
N ALA A 72 -28.78 -21.80 14.22
CA ALA A 72 -27.76 -22.23 15.17
C ALA A 72 -26.99 -23.43 14.57
N TYR A 73 -25.74 -23.63 15.00
CA TYR A 73 -24.82 -24.64 14.44
C TYR A 73 -24.58 -24.48 12.93
N HIS A 74 -24.78 -23.27 12.42
CA HIS A 74 -24.52 -22.88 11.04
C HIS A 74 -23.07 -22.41 10.87
N THR A 75 -22.62 -22.34 9.63
CA THR A 75 -21.34 -21.70 9.30
C THR A 75 -21.57 -20.26 8.85
N VAL A 76 -20.58 -19.41 9.12
CA VAL A 76 -20.51 -18.05 8.58
C VAL A 76 -19.15 -17.86 7.94
N THR A 77 -19.13 -17.52 6.67
CA THR A 77 -17.90 -17.40 5.88
C THR A 77 -17.89 -16.06 5.15
N ALA A 78 -16.86 -15.25 5.39
CA ALA A 78 -16.64 -14.01 4.65
C ALA A 78 -16.16 -14.32 3.23
N PHE A 79 -16.55 -13.47 2.28
CA PHE A 79 -16.09 -13.53 0.89
C PHE A 79 -14.68 -12.92 0.80
N ALA A 80 -13.96 -13.12 -0.30
CA ALA A 80 -12.56 -12.68 -0.44
C ALA A 80 -12.32 -11.19 -0.13
N ASN A 81 -13.28 -10.31 -0.44
CA ASN A 81 -13.18 -8.88 -0.16
C ASN A 81 -13.77 -8.47 1.21
N ASN A 82 -14.26 -9.42 2.02
CA ASN A 82 -14.91 -9.23 3.31
C ASN A 82 -16.11 -8.24 3.33
N THR A 83 -16.67 -7.88 2.16
CA THR A 83 -17.86 -7.00 2.05
C THR A 83 -19.18 -7.78 2.15
N LYS A 84 -19.12 -9.09 1.96
CA LYS A 84 -20.26 -9.99 2.07
C LYS A 84 -19.90 -11.19 2.94
N VAL A 85 -20.89 -11.74 3.62
CA VAL A 85 -20.75 -13.02 4.34
C VAL A 85 -21.88 -13.97 3.95
N LEU A 86 -21.56 -15.25 3.88
CA LEU A 86 -22.53 -16.34 3.69
C LEU A 86 -22.83 -16.96 5.06
N ALA A 87 -24.09 -16.99 5.47
CA ALA A 87 -24.56 -17.80 6.59
C ALA A 87 -25.31 -19.02 6.03
N ALA A 88 -24.82 -20.23 6.27
CA ALA A 88 -25.31 -21.44 5.62
C ALA A 88 -25.66 -22.55 6.62
N GLY A 89 -26.79 -23.21 6.36
CA GLY A 89 -27.33 -24.32 7.14
C GLY A 89 -27.87 -23.90 8.51
N SER A 90 -28.41 -24.88 9.24
CA SER A 90 -28.78 -24.75 10.65
C SER A 90 -29.31 -26.08 11.22
N VAL A 91 -29.30 -26.25 12.54
CA VAL A 91 -30.09 -27.29 13.22
C VAL A 91 -31.61 -27.01 13.18
N THR A 92 -32.04 -25.77 12.95
CA THR A 92 -33.47 -25.38 12.96
C THR A 92 -34.21 -25.94 11.75
N THR A 93 -35.44 -26.43 11.93
CA THR A 93 -36.24 -27.04 10.87
C THR A 93 -36.40 -26.15 9.63
N ASN A 94 -36.60 -24.85 9.83
CA ASN A 94 -36.77 -23.88 8.74
C ASN A 94 -35.45 -23.36 8.15
N GLY A 95 -34.31 -23.56 8.84
CA GLY A 95 -33.00 -23.04 8.43
C GLY A 95 -32.08 -24.09 7.78
N GLN A 96 -32.40 -25.38 7.94
CA GLN A 96 -31.58 -26.55 7.58
C GLN A 96 -31.06 -26.60 6.14
N GLN A 97 -31.89 -26.25 5.16
CA GLN A 97 -31.57 -26.22 3.73
C GLN A 97 -31.51 -24.80 3.17
N THR A 98 -31.24 -23.82 4.03
CA THR A 98 -31.20 -22.42 3.62
C THR A 98 -29.82 -21.82 3.81
N ALA A 99 -29.50 -20.82 3.02
CA ALA A 99 -28.37 -19.95 3.18
C ALA A 99 -28.77 -18.53 2.79
N GLU A 100 -28.14 -17.57 3.46
CA GLU A 100 -28.38 -16.15 3.23
C GLU A 100 -27.04 -15.42 3.13
N VAL A 101 -27.00 -14.40 2.29
CA VAL A 101 -25.83 -13.55 2.09
C VAL A 101 -26.11 -12.19 2.70
N TYR A 102 -25.28 -11.78 3.64
CA TYR A 102 -25.30 -10.44 4.19
C TYR A 102 -24.41 -9.53 3.35
N ASN A 103 -24.93 -8.37 2.96
CA ASN A 103 -24.16 -7.30 2.36
C ASN A 103 -23.95 -6.18 3.38
N ILE A 104 -22.69 -5.91 3.70
CA ILE A 104 -22.34 -4.92 4.71
C ILE A 104 -22.68 -3.48 4.29
N LEU A 105 -22.56 -3.17 2.99
CA LEU A 105 -22.65 -1.81 2.50
C LEU A 105 -24.05 -1.22 2.63
N ASN A 106 -25.06 -2.08 2.59
CA ASN A 106 -26.45 -1.68 2.72
C ASN A 106 -27.16 -2.33 3.93
N ASN A 107 -26.44 -3.09 4.76
CA ASN A 107 -26.98 -3.80 5.92
C ASN A 107 -28.22 -4.65 5.56
N THR A 108 -28.09 -5.54 4.56
CA THR A 108 -29.22 -6.40 4.13
C THR A 108 -28.82 -7.86 4.01
N TRP A 109 -29.76 -8.75 4.33
CA TRP A 109 -29.69 -10.18 4.04
C TRP A 109 -30.47 -10.52 2.78
N THR A 110 -29.88 -11.33 1.91
CA THR A 110 -30.51 -11.85 0.70
C THR A 110 -30.48 -13.37 0.71
N LEU A 111 -31.61 -14.02 0.45
CA LEU A 111 -31.68 -15.48 0.32
C LEU A 111 -30.95 -15.92 -0.96
N THR A 112 -30.27 -17.06 -0.91
CA THR A 112 -29.69 -17.68 -2.12
C THR A 112 -30.79 -18.19 -3.06
N VAL A 113 -30.48 -18.24 -4.36
CA VAL A 113 -31.45 -18.60 -5.42
C VAL A 113 -31.68 -20.11 -5.49
N ASN A 114 -30.60 -20.89 -5.60
CA ASN A 114 -30.63 -22.35 -5.42
C ASN A 114 -29.97 -22.66 -4.10
N ASN A 115 -30.79 -23.04 -3.14
CA ASN A 115 -30.39 -23.27 -1.76
C ASN A 115 -29.67 -24.61 -1.58
N ILE A 116 -29.19 -24.86 -0.36
CA ILE A 116 -28.41 -26.06 -0.06
C ILE A 116 -29.25 -27.31 -0.31
N SER A 117 -28.76 -28.23 -1.15
CA SER A 117 -29.55 -29.38 -1.62
C SER A 117 -29.76 -30.41 -0.50
N SER A 118 -28.72 -30.63 0.30
CA SER A 118 -28.76 -31.45 1.50
C SER A 118 -28.92 -30.54 2.72
N SER A 119 -29.62 -30.98 3.76
CA SER A 119 -29.58 -30.26 5.03
C SER A 119 -28.19 -30.38 5.64
N HIS A 120 -27.60 -29.29 6.12
CA HIS A 120 -26.31 -29.33 6.82
C HIS A 120 -26.35 -28.50 8.12
N TYR A 121 -26.00 -29.11 9.24
CA TYR A 121 -25.58 -28.39 10.45
C TYR A 121 -24.33 -29.01 11.06
N SER A 122 -23.55 -28.22 11.81
CA SER A 122 -22.22 -28.60 12.28
C SER A 122 -21.29 -29.10 11.16
N HIS A 123 -21.49 -28.56 9.94
CA HIS A 123 -20.65 -28.77 8.78
C HIS A 123 -19.48 -27.77 8.80
N THR A 124 -18.54 -27.91 7.87
CA THR A 124 -17.50 -26.92 7.65
C THR A 124 -17.76 -26.12 6.38
N ALA A 125 -17.30 -24.87 6.36
CA ALA A 125 -17.34 -24.00 5.19
C ALA A 125 -15.95 -23.39 4.96
N THR A 126 -15.43 -23.48 3.74
CA THR A 126 -14.08 -23.02 3.40
C THR A 126 -14.13 -22.17 2.14
N LEU A 127 -13.70 -20.91 2.26
CA LEU A 127 -13.48 -20.03 1.11
C LEU A 127 -12.26 -20.52 0.32
N LEU A 128 -12.43 -20.72 -0.98
CA LEU A 128 -11.36 -21.08 -1.93
C LEU A 128 -10.80 -19.79 -2.57
N ALA A 129 -9.56 -19.83 -3.08
CA ALA A 129 -8.94 -18.65 -3.70
C ALA A 129 -9.68 -18.15 -4.96
N ASN A 130 -10.43 -19.03 -5.62
CA ASN A 130 -11.30 -18.64 -6.75
C ASN A 130 -12.60 -17.94 -6.32
N GLY A 131 -12.80 -17.69 -5.01
CA GLY A 131 -13.96 -17.03 -4.44
C GLY A 131 -15.15 -17.94 -4.12
N GLN A 132 -15.14 -19.21 -4.53
CA GLN A 132 -16.19 -20.18 -4.19
C GLN A 132 -16.08 -20.60 -2.72
N ILE A 133 -17.19 -21.04 -2.12
CA ILE A 133 -17.19 -21.56 -0.74
C ILE A 133 -17.60 -23.03 -0.75
N LEU A 134 -16.70 -23.91 -0.30
CA LEU A 134 -16.96 -25.34 -0.14
C LEU A 134 -17.64 -25.59 1.21
N ILE A 135 -18.83 -26.18 1.18
CA ILE A 135 -19.51 -26.72 2.35
C ILE A 135 -19.41 -28.25 2.33
N ALA A 136 -19.02 -28.87 3.44
CA ALA A 136 -18.88 -30.33 3.52
C ALA A 136 -19.29 -30.91 4.88
N GLY A 137 -19.88 -32.10 4.84
CA GLY A 137 -20.15 -32.95 6.00
C GLY A 137 -21.21 -32.39 6.94
N GLY A 138 -21.08 -32.74 8.23
CA GLY A 138 -22.02 -32.39 9.29
C GLY A 138 -23.18 -33.36 9.38
N TYR A 139 -24.33 -32.85 9.83
CA TYR A 139 -25.56 -33.59 10.02
C TYR A 139 -26.66 -33.15 9.07
N ASN A 140 -27.48 -34.09 8.62
CA ASN A 140 -28.72 -33.80 7.91
C ASN A 140 -29.90 -33.54 8.87
N ALA A 141 -31.07 -33.26 8.29
CA ALA A 141 -32.32 -32.98 9.02
C ALA A 141 -32.75 -34.12 9.97
N SER A 142 -32.39 -35.37 9.67
CA SER A 142 -32.68 -36.53 10.51
C SER A 142 -31.61 -36.79 11.59
N GLY A 143 -30.62 -35.91 11.73
CA GLY A 143 -29.50 -36.09 12.67
C GLY A 143 -28.47 -37.14 12.25
N LYS A 144 -28.45 -37.56 10.98
CA LYS A 144 -27.46 -38.50 10.44
C LYS A 144 -26.22 -37.76 9.97
N ILE A 145 -25.04 -38.30 10.27
CA ILE A 145 -23.76 -37.78 9.77
C ILE A 145 -23.64 -38.10 8.27
N ILE A 146 -23.34 -37.08 7.46
CA ILE A 146 -23.33 -37.17 5.99
C ILE A 146 -21.95 -36.89 5.39
N SER A 147 -21.73 -37.38 4.17
CA SER A 147 -20.55 -37.10 3.34
C SER A 147 -20.80 -36.06 2.25
N ALA A 148 -22.01 -35.49 2.21
CA ALA A 148 -22.41 -34.52 1.20
C ALA A 148 -21.48 -33.30 1.20
N ALA A 149 -21.18 -32.81 0.00
CA ALA A 149 -20.42 -31.58 -0.20
C ALA A 149 -21.01 -30.76 -1.36
N GLU A 150 -21.03 -29.45 -1.19
CA GLU A 150 -21.61 -28.50 -2.13
C GLU A 150 -20.72 -27.27 -2.26
N LEU A 151 -20.71 -26.63 -3.43
CA LEU A 151 -20.01 -25.38 -3.67
C LEU A 151 -21.03 -24.24 -3.79
N TYR A 152 -20.84 -23.20 -3.00
CA TYR A 152 -21.52 -21.93 -3.21
C TYR A 152 -20.76 -21.10 -4.24
N ILE A 153 -21.51 -20.61 -5.25
CA ILE A 153 -21.01 -19.80 -6.35
C ILE A 153 -21.47 -18.34 -6.17
N PRO A 154 -20.56 -17.41 -5.82
CA PRO A 154 -20.93 -16.01 -5.56
C PRO A 154 -21.60 -15.28 -6.72
N SER A 155 -21.16 -15.52 -7.96
CA SER A 155 -21.64 -14.79 -9.14
C SER A 155 -23.11 -15.08 -9.46
N SER A 156 -23.58 -16.30 -9.19
CA SER A 156 -24.95 -16.73 -9.39
C SER A 156 -25.78 -16.81 -8.09
N ASN A 157 -25.17 -16.51 -6.94
CA ASN A 157 -25.80 -16.59 -5.63
C ASN A 157 -26.50 -17.95 -5.39
N SER A 158 -25.81 -19.04 -5.72
CA SER A 158 -26.42 -20.38 -5.78
C SER A 158 -25.45 -21.49 -5.38
N PHE A 159 -25.98 -22.60 -4.88
CA PHE A 159 -25.23 -23.84 -4.63
C PHE A 159 -25.21 -24.75 -5.86
N ILE A 160 -24.10 -25.46 -6.03
CA ILE A 160 -23.96 -26.58 -6.96
C ILE A 160 -23.42 -27.80 -6.22
N ASN A 161 -23.87 -28.99 -6.61
CA ASN A 161 -23.35 -30.24 -6.05
C ASN A 161 -21.92 -30.49 -6.55
N THR A 162 -21.06 -30.95 -5.65
CA THR A 162 -19.75 -31.52 -5.99
C THR A 162 -19.71 -32.98 -5.57
N THR A 163 -18.57 -33.66 -5.78
CA THR A 163 -18.42 -35.04 -5.33
C THR A 163 -18.50 -35.12 -3.80
N ASN A 164 -19.04 -36.23 -3.28
CA ASN A 164 -19.14 -36.46 -1.85
C ASN A 164 -17.79 -36.89 -1.26
N MET A 165 -17.55 -36.58 0.01
CA MET A 165 -16.41 -37.11 0.77
C MET A 165 -16.43 -38.64 0.78
N ASN A 166 -15.27 -39.27 0.86
CA ASN A 166 -15.18 -40.74 0.97
C ASN A 166 -15.73 -41.22 2.31
N ILE A 167 -15.55 -40.41 3.37
CA ILE A 167 -16.03 -40.72 4.71
C ILE A 167 -16.94 -39.57 5.16
N ALA A 168 -18.17 -39.91 5.55
CA ALA A 168 -19.09 -38.97 6.21
C ALA A 168 -18.47 -38.51 7.54
N ARG A 169 -18.46 -37.20 7.81
CA ARG A 169 -17.74 -36.63 8.97
C ARG A 169 -18.53 -35.56 9.67
N THR A 170 -18.37 -35.48 10.99
CA THR A 170 -18.77 -34.36 11.83
C THR A 170 -17.69 -34.07 12.87
N TYR A 171 -17.74 -32.88 13.49
CA TYR A 171 -16.76 -32.40 14.48
C TYR A 171 -15.31 -32.41 13.96
N PHE A 172 -15.15 -32.24 12.66
CA PHE A 172 -13.88 -32.16 11.95
C PHE A 172 -13.55 -30.71 11.57
N THR A 173 -12.34 -30.50 11.07
CA THR A 173 -11.91 -29.21 10.54
C THR A 173 -11.59 -29.32 9.06
N SER A 174 -11.96 -28.31 8.29
CA SER A 174 -11.47 -28.11 6.92
C SER A 174 -10.56 -26.89 6.86
N THR A 175 -9.43 -27.02 6.17
CA THR A 175 -8.40 -26.00 6.11
C THR A 175 -7.93 -25.83 4.67
N LEU A 176 -7.97 -24.59 4.16
CA LEU A 176 -7.41 -24.27 2.85
C LEU A 176 -5.88 -24.34 2.93
N LEU A 177 -5.27 -25.11 2.02
CA LEU A 177 -3.82 -25.18 1.90
C LEU A 177 -3.26 -23.94 1.20
N SER A 178 -1.95 -23.74 1.32
CA SER A 178 -1.25 -22.56 0.78
C SER A 178 -1.30 -22.44 -0.75
N ASP A 179 -1.67 -23.51 -1.47
CA ASP A 179 -1.93 -23.47 -2.92
C ASP A 179 -3.26 -22.77 -3.28
N GLY A 180 -4.07 -22.39 -2.28
CA GLY A 180 -5.32 -21.67 -2.46
C GLY A 180 -6.47 -22.47 -3.08
N SER A 181 -6.26 -23.74 -3.41
CA SER A 181 -7.23 -24.56 -4.17
C SER A 181 -7.50 -25.92 -3.54
N THR A 182 -6.58 -26.43 -2.74
CA THR A 182 -6.74 -27.70 -2.03
C THR A 182 -7.30 -27.45 -0.63
N VAL A 183 -8.33 -28.21 -0.25
CA VAL A 183 -8.85 -28.22 1.12
C VAL A 183 -8.47 -29.53 1.80
N LEU A 184 -7.77 -29.42 2.94
CA LEU A 184 -7.53 -30.55 3.83
C LEU A 184 -8.71 -30.70 4.79
N VAL A 185 -9.33 -31.87 4.77
CA VAL A 185 -10.29 -32.32 5.78
C VAL A 185 -9.58 -33.30 6.69
N THR A 186 -9.50 -32.96 7.97
CA THR A 186 -8.90 -33.84 8.97
C THR A 186 -9.95 -34.66 9.70
N VAL A 187 -9.47 -35.39 10.69
CA VAL A 187 -10.14 -36.37 11.54
C VAL A 187 -11.51 -35.90 12.08
N GLY A 188 -12.41 -36.82 12.44
CA GLY A 188 -13.70 -36.50 13.06
C GLY A 188 -14.45 -37.78 13.43
N ALA A 189 -15.76 -37.67 13.65
CA ALA A 189 -16.64 -38.84 13.83
C ALA A 189 -17.28 -39.25 12.50
N ASN A 190 -17.29 -40.55 12.21
CA ASN A 190 -17.86 -41.11 10.97
C ASN A 190 -19.37 -41.36 11.05
N ALA A 191 -19.97 -41.91 9.99
CA ALA A 191 -21.41 -42.22 9.93
C ALA A 191 -21.94 -43.11 11.08
N SER A 192 -21.08 -43.94 11.67
CA SER A 192 -21.39 -44.81 12.80
C SER A 192 -21.01 -44.19 14.15
N SER A 193 -20.70 -42.90 14.16
CA SER A 193 -20.20 -42.14 15.32
C SER A 193 -18.83 -42.61 15.86
N TYR A 194 -18.10 -43.43 15.10
CA TYR A 194 -16.73 -43.81 15.46
C TYR A 194 -15.74 -42.73 15.05
N LEU A 195 -14.77 -42.46 15.92
CA LEU A 195 -13.69 -41.53 15.61
C LEU A 195 -12.70 -42.16 14.65
N VAL A 196 -12.39 -41.44 13.58
CA VAL A 196 -11.51 -41.91 12.50
C VAL A 196 -10.27 -41.07 12.42
N SER A 197 -9.08 -41.68 12.35
CA SER A 197 -7.81 -40.97 12.17
C SER A 197 -7.50 -40.59 10.72
N THR A 198 -8.40 -40.92 9.78
CA THR A 198 -8.23 -40.65 8.35
C THR A 198 -8.42 -39.17 8.03
N ALA A 199 -7.73 -38.71 6.98
CA ALA A 199 -7.83 -37.37 6.44
C ALA A 199 -7.98 -37.43 4.91
N GLU A 200 -8.60 -36.41 4.33
CA GLU A 200 -8.96 -36.34 2.91
C GLU A 200 -8.58 -34.97 2.33
N LEU A 201 -8.26 -34.95 1.04
CA LEU A 201 -8.02 -33.72 0.28
C LEU A 201 -9.13 -33.52 -0.74
N TYR A 202 -9.71 -32.32 -0.77
CA TYR A 202 -10.53 -31.88 -1.89
C TYR A 202 -9.65 -31.14 -2.89
N ILE A 203 -9.53 -31.68 -4.10
CA ILE A 203 -8.71 -31.12 -5.19
C ILE A 203 -9.56 -31.11 -6.46
N ASN A 204 -9.79 -29.93 -7.04
CA ASN A 204 -10.46 -29.76 -8.34
C ASN A 204 -11.78 -30.55 -8.46
N GLY A 205 -12.65 -30.49 -7.45
CA GLY A 205 -13.93 -31.19 -7.49
C GLY A 205 -13.91 -32.66 -7.07
N SER A 206 -12.77 -33.20 -6.66
CA SER A 206 -12.60 -34.61 -6.28
C SER A 206 -12.06 -34.77 -4.86
N TRP A 207 -12.50 -35.82 -4.15
CA TRP A 207 -12.02 -36.18 -2.82
C TRP A 207 -11.01 -37.32 -2.85
N ILE A 208 -9.82 -37.07 -2.31
CA ILE A 208 -8.71 -38.03 -2.26
C ILE A 208 -8.48 -38.43 -0.80
N LEU A 209 -8.67 -39.70 -0.48
CA LEU A 209 -8.32 -40.26 0.83
C LEU A 209 -6.80 -40.41 0.97
N LEU A 210 -6.23 -39.86 2.05
CA LEU A 210 -4.80 -39.99 2.33
C LEU A 210 -4.46 -41.42 2.77
N SER A 211 -3.36 -41.96 2.27
CA SER A 211 -2.86 -43.30 2.63
C SER A 211 -2.35 -43.39 4.06
N SER A 212 -1.93 -42.26 4.65
CA SER A 212 -1.56 -42.14 6.05
C SER A 212 -2.36 -41.02 6.70
N GLY A 213 -3.20 -41.38 7.67
CA GLY A 213 -3.92 -40.43 8.51
C GLY A 213 -3.05 -39.85 9.63
N MET A 214 -3.73 -39.19 10.57
CA MET A 214 -3.11 -38.72 11.81
C MET A 214 -2.77 -39.90 12.73
N THR A 215 -1.83 -39.69 13.65
CA THR A 215 -1.41 -40.72 14.62
C THR A 215 -2.49 -41.05 15.65
N GLN A 216 -3.45 -40.14 15.86
CA GLN A 216 -4.55 -40.30 16.80
C GLN A 216 -5.88 -39.88 16.17
N SER A 217 -6.93 -40.65 16.43
CA SER A 217 -8.31 -40.21 16.15
C SER A 217 -8.74 -39.18 17.19
N ARG A 218 -9.47 -38.15 16.77
CA ARG A 218 -9.85 -36.97 17.56
C ARG A 218 -11.09 -36.31 16.95
N ALA A 219 -11.98 -35.81 17.79
CA ALA A 219 -13.03 -34.87 17.42
C ALA A 219 -12.85 -33.58 18.20
N TYR A 220 -13.46 -32.50 17.73
CA TYR A 220 -13.43 -31.18 18.39
C TYR A 220 -12.01 -30.60 18.54
N HIS A 221 -11.07 -31.04 17.71
CA HIS A 221 -9.75 -30.41 17.59
C HIS A 221 -9.86 -29.11 16.80
N ALA A 222 -8.78 -28.34 16.81
CA ALA A 222 -8.65 -27.15 15.99
C ALA A 222 -7.50 -27.36 14.98
N ALA A 223 -7.63 -26.74 13.81
CA ALA A 223 -6.60 -26.75 12.78
C ALA A 223 -6.41 -25.34 12.22
N ILE A 224 -5.17 -24.99 11.88
CA ILE A 224 -4.82 -23.69 11.31
C ILE A 224 -3.63 -23.80 10.36
N SER A 225 -3.68 -23.09 9.23
CA SER A 225 -2.54 -22.96 8.32
C SER A 225 -1.47 -22.05 8.94
N LEU A 226 -0.21 -22.45 8.83
CA LEU A 226 0.96 -21.70 9.26
C LEU A 226 1.57 -20.94 8.07
N ASN A 227 2.40 -19.93 8.37
CA ASN A 227 3.06 -19.10 7.35
C ASN A 227 4.03 -19.89 6.44
N ASP A 228 4.52 -21.04 6.90
CA ASP A 228 5.38 -21.93 6.11
C ASP A 228 4.59 -22.86 5.17
N GLY A 229 3.26 -22.71 5.10
CA GLY A 229 2.36 -23.50 4.27
C GLY A 229 1.96 -24.86 4.86
N THR A 230 2.42 -25.20 6.07
CA THR A 230 1.97 -26.41 6.77
C THR A 230 0.69 -26.16 7.57
N VAL A 231 -0.02 -27.22 7.97
CA VAL A 231 -1.24 -27.12 8.79
C VAL A 231 -1.00 -27.72 10.16
N LEU A 232 -1.15 -26.91 11.21
CA LEU A 232 -1.07 -27.36 12.59
C LEU A 232 -2.45 -27.84 13.06
N VAL A 233 -2.51 -29.06 13.61
CA VAL A 233 -3.71 -29.69 14.17
C VAL A 233 -3.49 -29.97 15.65
N VAL A 234 -4.37 -29.48 16.52
CA VAL A 234 -4.12 -29.42 17.97
C VAL A 234 -5.33 -29.87 18.77
N GLY A 235 -5.08 -30.64 19.84
CA GLY A 235 -6.09 -30.96 20.85
C GLY A 235 -7.19 -31.88 20.34
N GLY A 236 -8.42 -31.63 20.78
CA GLY A 236 -9.57 -32.51 20.56
C GLY A 236 -9.65 -33.63 21.60
N GLY A 237 -10.42 -34.68 21.32
CA GLY A 237 -10.53 -35.84 22.20
C GLY A 237 -11.50 -36.88 21.68
N THR A 238 -11.82 -37.86 22.53
CA THR A 238 -12.59 -39.06 22.13
C THR A 238 -14.11 -38.95 22.24
N GLY A 239 -14.69 -37.77 22.03
CA GLY A 239 -16.16 -37.61 21.91
C GLY A 239 -16.93 -38.08 23.15
N GLY A 240 -16.63 -37.48 24.31
CA GLY A 240 -17.19 -37.84 25.63
C GLY A 240 -16.15 -38.36 26.63
N ALA A 241 -14.88 -38.47 26.24
CA ALA A 241 -13.75 -38.92 27.06
C ALA A 241 -12.55 -37.95 26.94
N THR A 242 -11.37 -38.33 27.47
CA THR A 242 -10.19 -37.46 27.72
C THR A 242 -9.85 -36.52 26.57
N ALA A 243 -9.69 -35.23 26.87
CA ALA A 243 -9.13 -34.29 25.91
C ALA A 243 -7.61 -34.50 25.75
N TYR A 244 -7.09 -34.16 24.57
CA TYR A 244 -5.69 -34.34 24.23
C TYR A 244 -4.88 -33.05 24.40
N THR A 245 -3.59 -33.23 24.72
CA THR A 245 -2.54 -32.20 24.64
C THR A 245 -1.78 -32.26 23.31
N THR A 246 -1.96 -33.34 22.55
CA THR A 246 -1.13 -33.65 21.39
C THR A 246 -1.41 -32.72 20.21
N ALA A 247 -0.37 -32.42 19.45
CA ALA A 247 -0.42 -31.65 18.21
C ALA A 247 0.37 -32.35 17.11
N GLU A 248 -0.09 -32.19 15.87
CA GLU A 248 0.54 -32.74 14.67
C GLU A 248 0.56 -31.66 13.57
N ILE A 249 1.62 -31.65 12.76
CA ILE A 249 1.71 -30.81 11.56
C ILE A 249 1.49 -31.67 10.32
N TYR A 250 0.59 -31.22 9.44
CA TYR A 250 0.44 -31.74 8.09
C TYR A 250 1.31 -30.95 7.12
N ASN A 251 2.13 -31.66 6.36
CA ASN A 251 2.92 -31.09 5.28
C ASN A 251 2.32 -31.49 3.92
N ALA A 252 1.85 -30.51 3.15
CA ALA A 252 1.15 -30.75 1.88
C ALA A 252 2.04 -31.41 0.80
N THR A 253 3.32 -31.07 0.76
CA THR A 253 4.28 -31.62 -0.22
C THR A 253 4.50 -33.11 -0.04
N SER A 254 4.70 -33.54 1.21
CA SER A 254 4.91 -34.95 1.56
C SER A 254 3.62 -35.72 1.83
N ARG A 255 2.50 -35.02 2.00
CA ARG A 255 1.18 -35.54 2.39
C ARG A 255 1.22 -36.39 3.66
N LYS A 256 2.01 -35.95 4.65
CA LYS A 256 2.21 -36.66 5.92
C LYS A 256 1.92 -35.78 7.11
N PHE A 257 1.44 -36.42 8.18
CA PHE A 257 1.35 -35.84 9.51
C PHE A 257 2.62 -36.18 10.30
N THR A 258 3.11 -35.21 11.06
CA THR A 258 4.27 -35.37 11.97
C THR A 258 3.91 -34.81 13.34
N ALA A 259 4.13 -35.59 14.39
CA ALA A 259 3.92 -35.13 15.77
C ALA A 259 4.88 -33.98 16.12
N VAL A 260 4.37 -32.99 16.86
CA VAL A 260 5.16 -31.85 17.37
C VAL A 260 4.97 -31.71 18.88
N GLY A 261 5.57 -30.67 19.48
CA GLY A 261 5.41 -30.38 20.91
C GLY A 261 3.94 -30.39 21.33
N SER A 262 3.67 -30.95 22.50
CA SER A 262 2.33 -31.01 23.08
C SER A 262 2.05 -29.80 23.95
N MET A 263 0.78 -29.41 24.03
CA MET A 263 0.29 -28.42 24.98
C MET A 263 0.49 -28.92 26.42
N GLN A 264 0.53 -27.97 27.35
CA GLN A 264 0.57 -28.28 28.78
C GLN A 264 -0.82 -28.70 29.30
N TYR A 265 -1.90 -28.13 28.74
CA TYR A 265 -3.26 -28.41 29.18
C TYR A 265 -4.06 -29.17 28.11
N ARG A 266 -4.89 -30.11 28.56
CA ARG A 266 -5.80 -30.88 27.70
C ARG A 266 -6.92 -29.98 27.21
N ARG A 267 -7.22 -30.00 25.90
CA ARG A 267 -8.23 -29.10 25.32
C ARG A 267 -9.01 -29.75 24.19
N GLY A 268 -10.31 -29.93 24.39
CA GLY A 268 -11.28 -30.19 23.33
C GLY A 268 -12.24 -29.03 23.15
N GLY A 269 -12.65 -28.73 21.91
CA GLY A 269 -13.48 -27.56 21.59
C GLY A 269 -12.75 -26.22 21.76
N LEU A 270 -11.43 -26.22 21.58
CA LEU A 270 -10.58 -25.03 21.62
C LEU A 270 -10.65 -24.21 20.33
N LYS A 271 -10.03 -23.03 20.36
CA LYS A 271 -9.75 -22.24 19.16
C LYS A 271 -8.27 -21.95 19.02
N LEU A 272 -7.78 -22.03 17.78
CA LEU A 272 -6.45 -21.59 17.36
C LEU A 272 -6.58 -20.28 16.61
N THR A 273 -5.65 -19.37 16.88
CA THR A 273 -5.57 -18.06 16.26
C THR A 273 -4.13 -17.81 15.84
N LEU A 274 -3.89 -17.65 14.53
CA LEU A 274 -2.57 -17.28 14.01
C LEU A 274 -2.35 -15.79 14.27
N LEU A 275 -1.31 -15.46 15.03
CA LEU A 275 -0.97 -14.07 15.34
C LEU A 275 -0.10 -13.47 14.22
N PRO A 276 -0.06 -12.13 14.07
CA PRO A 276 0.83 -11.45 13.12
C PRO A 276 2.31 -11.80 13.30
N SER A 277 2.73 -12.24 14.49
CA SER A 277 4.08 -12.72 14.75
C SER A 277 4.41 -14.08 14.12
N GLY A 278 3.43 -14.74 13.49
CA GLY A 278 3.53 -16.12 13.00
C GLY A 278 3.31 -17.19 14.07
N LYS A 279 3.22 -16.82 15.35
CA LYS A 279 2.92 -17.76 16.44
C LYS A 279 1.43 -18.09 16.51
N VAL A 280 1.07 -19.26 17.03
CA VAL A 280 -0.34 -19.68 17.14
C VAL A 280 -0.78 -19.65 18.59
N LEU A 281 -1.83 -18.86 18.88
CA LEU A 281 -2.46 -18.79 20.18
C LEU A 281 -3.59 -19.83 20.29
N ALA A 282 -3.48 -20.73 21.27
CA ALA A 282 -4.54 -21.64 21.68
C ALA A 282 -5.32 -21.04 22.88
N THR A 283 -6.64 -20.95 22.73
CA THR A 283 -7.53 -20.40 23.76
C THR A 283 -8.66 -21.36 24.10
N GLY A 284 -9.07 -21.35 25.38
CA GLY A 284 -10.20 -22.13 25.88
C GLY A 284 -10.07 -23.64 25.65
N GLY A 285 -11.22 -24.28 25.49
CA GLY A 285 -11.38 -25.73 25.47
C GLY A 285 -11.79 -26.28 26.83
N ALA A 286 -12.18 -27.55 26.83
CA ALA A 286 -12.54 -28.31 28.02
C ALA A 286 -11.76 -29.61 28.09
N ASP A 287 -11.46 -30.05 29.31
CA ASP A 287 -11.15 -31.44 29.61
C ASP A 287 -12.37 -32.08 30.30
N TRP A 288 -13.09 -32.90 29.54
CA TRP A 288 -14.39 -33.42 29.96
C TRP A 288 -14.32 -34.39 31.14
N ILE A 289 -13.19 -35.05 31.38
CA ILE A 289 -13.03 -35.97 32.52
C ILE A 289 -12.90 -35.20 33.82
N SER A 290 -11.99 -34.23 33.86
CA SER A 290 -11.75 -33.42 35.05
C SER A 290 -12.80 -32.32 35.22
N SER A 291 -13.71 -32.15 34.25
CA SER A 291 -14.66 -31.02 34.16
C SER A 291 -13.95 -29.66 34.26
N THR A 292 -12.69 -29.60 33.81
CA THR A 292 -11.88 -28.39 33.85
C THR A 292 -11.93 -27.64 32.53
N TYR A 293 -11.91 -26.32 32.62
CA TYR A 293 -11.89 -25.41 31.48
C TYR A 293 -10.64 -24.53 31.62
N PRO A 294 -9.51 -24.87 30.97
CA PRO A 294 -8.26 -24.15 31.16
C PRO A 294 -8.41 -22.67 30.83
N VAL A 295 -8.13 -21.83 31.83
CA VAL A 295 -8.11 -20.35 31.66
C VAL A 295 -6.79 -19.88 31.06
N VAL A 296 -5.69 -20.57 31.33
CA VAL A 296 -4.38 -20.28 30.75
C VAL A 296 -4.45 -20.46 29.24
N CYS A 297 -4.01 -19.48 28.46
CA CYS A 297 -3.82 -19.65 27.02
C CYS A 297 -2.39 -20.13 26.76
N GLU A 298 -2.19 -20.80 25.63
CA GLU A 298 -0.88 -21.33 25.24
C GLU A 298 -0.47 -20.81 23.87
N LEU A 299 0.82 -20.55 23.69
CA LEU A 299 1.40 -20.02 22.47
C LEU A 299 2.33 -21.07 21.85
N TYR A 300 2.03 -21.48 20.62
CA TYR A 300 2.89 -22.33 19.82
C TYR A 300 3.86 -21.48 19.00
N ASP A 301 5.14 -21.84 19.07
CA ASP A 301 6.19 -21.27 18.23
C ASP A 301 6.52 -22.26 17.09
N PRO A 302 6.19 -21.95 15.81
CA PRO A 302 6.47 -22.84 14.69
C PRO A 302 7.95 -23.11 14.44
N VAL A 303 8.85 -22.20 14.85
CA VAL A 303 10.29 -22.33 14.63
C VAL A 303 10.86 -23.38 15.56
N THR A 304 10.53 -23.30 16.85
CA THR A 304 11.02 -24.25 17.86
C THR A 304 10.11 -25.47 17.99
N ARG A 305 8.89 -25.41 17.44
CA ARG A 305 7.83 -26.42 17.54
C ARG A 305 7.41 -26.77 18.97
N THR A 306 7.46 -25.77 19.85
CA THR A 306 7.14 -25.90 21.29
C THR A 306 6.00 -24.99 21.71
N TRP A 307 5.37 -25.32 22.84
CA TRP A 307 4.32 -24.52 23.47
C TRP A 307 4.84 -23.82 24.72
N SER A 308 4.32 -22.63 24.99
CA SER A 308 4.53 -21.89 26.24
C SER A 308 3.25 -21.24 26.75
N ASN A 309 3.13 -21.06 28.06
CA ASN A 309 1.97 -20.38 28.65
C ASN A 309 2.00 -18.87 28.36
N THR A 310 0.82 -18.28 28.23
CA THR A 310 0.63 -16.83 28.09
C THR A 310 -0.60 -16.37 28.91
N LEU A 311 -1.18 -15.22 28.56
CA LEU A 311 -2.31 -14.58 29.23
C LEU A 311 -3.47 -15.54 29.52
N MET A 312 -4.24 -15.25 30.58
CA MET A 312 -5.36 -16.05 31.05
C MET A 312 -6.71 -15.45 30.66
N LEU A 313 -7.67 -16.30 30.26
CA LEU A 313 -9.07 -15.91 30.14
C LEU A 313 -9.65 -15.65 31.54
N ASN A 314 -10.56 -14.68 31.68
CA ASN A 314 -11.26 -14.45 32.96
C ASN A 314 -12.11 -15.65 33.39
N HIS A 315 -12.64 -16.39 32.41
CA HIS A 315 -13.46 -17.57 32.64
C HIS A 315 -13.12 -18.64 31.61
N GLY A 316 -13.03 -19.88 32.09
CA GLY A 316 -12.90 -21.05 31.22
C GLY A 316 -14.12 -21.18 30.30
N ARG A 317 -13.88 -21.55 29.05
CA ARG A 317 -14.91 -21.69 28.01
C ARG A 317 -14.49 -22.69 26.95
N SER A 318 -15.45 -23.30 26.27
CA SER A 318 -15.25 -24.17 25.13
C SER A 318 -16.27 -23.85 24.05
N PHE A 319 -16.00 -24.28 22.80
CA PHE A 319 -16.85 -23.99 21.63
C PHE A 319 -17.11 -22.49 21.41
N HIS A 320 -16.26 -21.63 21.96
CA HIS A 320 -16.31 -20.19 21.76
C HIS A 320 -15.81 -19.83 20.36
N GLN A 321 -16.13 -18.62 19.91
CA GLN A 321 -15.51 -18.06 18.72
C GLN A 321 -14.34 -17.16 19.11
N THR A 322 -13.32 -17.15 18.27
CA THR A 322 -12.25 -16.15 18.30
C THR A 322 -12.24 -15.46 16.95
N SER A 323 -12.09 -14.15 16.98
CA SER A 323 -11.80 -13.36 15.80
C SER A 323 -10.74 -12.37 16.23
N ILE A 324 -9.67 -12.25 15.45
CA ILE A 324 -8.74 -11.14 15.66
C ILE A 324 -9.48 -9.90 15.18
N VAL A 325 -10.05 -9.18 16.14
CA VAL A 325 -10.42 -7.79 15.92
C VAL A 325 -9.12 -7.03 16.06
N LEU A 326 -8.48 -6.75 14.93
CA LEU A 326 -7.59 -5.61 14.90
C LEU A 326 -8.53 -4.43 15.03
N PHE A 327 -8.87 -4.06 16.26
CA PHE A 327 -9.51 -2.80 16.52
C PHE A 327 -8.62 -1.76 15.88
N THR A 328 -9.08 -1.19 14.77
CA THR A 328 -8.76 0.18 14.45
C THR A 328 -9.54 1.08 15.41
N ALA A 329 -9.43 0.84 16.74
CA ALA A 329 -9.17 1.99 17.59
C ALA A 329 -7.93 2.59 16.96
N SER A 330 -7.97 3.83 16.50
CA SER A 330 -6.94 4.53 15.73
C SER A 330 -5.52 4.30 16.25
N ILE A 331 -5.03 3.11 15.96
CA ILE A 331 -3.70 2.56 15.91
C ILE A 331 -3.82 1.77 14.61
N THR A 332 -4.02 2.52 13.52
CA THR A 332 -3.54 2.07 12.23
C THR A 332 -2.14 1.52 12.49
N GLN A 333 -1.83 0.33 11.99
CA GLN A 333 -0.45 0.16 11.55
C GLN A 333 -0.22 1.36 10.63
N ALA A 334 0.72 2.24 11.00
CA ALA A 334 1.01 3.46 10.26
C ALA A 334 0.97 3.13 8.77
N ALA A 335 -0.02 3.66 8.05
CA ALA A 335 -0.09 3.42 6.63
C ALA A 335 0.99 4.28 5.97
N ASN A 336 1.69 3.70 5.01
CA ASN A 336 2.61 4.48 4.18
C ASN A 336 1.82 4.95 2.96
N TRP A 337 1.76 6.27 2.79
CA TRP A 337 1.16 6.93 1.63
C TRP A 337 2.25 7.55 0.78
N ALA A 338 2.06 7.56 -0.53
CA ALA A 338 3.00 8.19 -1.43
C ALA A 338 2.32 9.06 -2.49
N LEU A 339 2.93 10.21 -2.77
CA LEU A 339 2.62 11.05 -3.92
C LEU A 339 3.87 11.15 -4.80
N LEU A 340 3.78 10.63 -6.02
CA LEU A 340 4.86 10.63 -7.00
C LEU A 340 4.49 11.59 -8.14
N VAL A 341 5.36 12.55 -8.46
CA VAL A 341 5.05 13.64 -9.40
C VAL A 341 6.17 13.86 -10.40
N ALA A 342 5.85 13.73 -11.68
CA ALA A 342 6.68 14.19 -12.79
C ALA A 342 6.08 15.48 -13.32
N GLY A 343 6.82 16.58 -13.18
CA GLY A 343 6.32 17.92 -13.51
C GLY A 343 6.34 18.26 -15.01
N SER A 344 6.91 17.42 -15.88
CA SER A 344 7.05 17.73 -17.31
C SER A 344 6.59 16.63 -18.24
N ASN A 345 6.58 16.99 -19.52
CA ASN A 345 6.19 16.18 -20.65
C ASN A 345 7.23 16.28 -21.77
N GLY A 346 6.98 15.57 -22.86
CA GLY A 346 7.79 15.60 -24.06
C GLY A 346 9.00 14.67 -24.00
N TRP A 347 9.45 14.24 -25.18
CA TRP A 347 10.49 13.22 -25.32
C TRP A 347 11.86 13.64 -24.77
N TYR A 348 12.17 14.94 -24.75
CA TYR A 348 13.42 15.45 -24.15
C TYR A 348 13.43 15.34 -22.63
N ASN A 349 12.26 15.30 -22.00
CA ASN A 349 12.08 15.15 -20.55
C ASN A 349 11.65 13.73 -20.16
N TYR A 350 12.05 12.74 -20.96
CA TYR A 350 11.79 11.33 -20.71
C TYR A 350 12.13 10.90 -19.27
N ARG A 351 13.30 11.36 -18.79
CA ARG A 351 13.87 11.08 -17.48
C ARG A 351 12.93 11.28 -16.29
N HIS A 352 12.15 12.37 -16.23
CA HIS A 352 11.34 12.65 -15.04
C HIS A 352 10.17 11.68 -14.87
N GLN A 353 9.51 11.29 -15.97
CA GLN A 353 8.46 10.27 -15.90
C GLN A 353 9.06 8.88 -15.71
N ALA A 354 10.24 8.59 -16.27
CA ALA A 354 10.97 7.35 -16.00
C ALA A 354 11.36 7.23 -14.52
N ASP A 355 11.79 8.32 -13.90
CA ASP A 355 12.08 8.42 -12.48
C ASP A 355 10.83 8.14 -11.62
N VAL A 356 9.69 8.75 -11.93
CA VAL A 356 8.42 8.46 -11.23
C VAL A 356 7.99 7.01 -11.39
N CYS A 357 8.12 6.46 -12.59
CA CYS A 357 7.83 5.06 -12.86
C CYS A 357 8.72 4.14 -12.02
N HIS A 358 10.02 4.43 -11.92
CA HIS A 358 10.96 3.64 -11.11
C HIS A 358 10.68 3.78 -9.61
N ALA A 359 10.40 4.99 -9.12
CA ALA A 359 9.98 5.21 -7.75
C ALA A 359 8.73 4.39 -7.40
N TYR A 360 7.74 4.34 -8.31
CA TYR A 360 6.56 3.48 -8.13
C TYR A 360 6.95 2.01 -8.01
N GLN A 361 7.83 1.48 -8.87
CA GLN A 361 8.25 0.08 -8.81
C GLN A 361 8.87 -0.25 -7.44
N ILE A 362 9.68 0.65 -6.88
CA ILE A 362 10.28 0.47 -5.54
C ILE A 362 9.19 0.36 -4.48
N LEU A 363 8.27 1.33 -4.44
CA LEU A 363 7.20 1.37 -3.43
C LEU A 363 6.25 0.17 -3.52
N HIS A 364 5.83 -0.16 -4.75
CA HIS A 364 4.91 -1.27 -5.02
C HIS A 364 5.55 -2.61 -4.65
N LYS A 365 6.79 -2.85 -5.07
CA LYS A 365 7.56 -4.06 -4.74
C LYS A 365 7.80 -4.22 -3.24
N ASN A 366 7.87 -3.11 -2.50
CA ASN A 366 8.05 -3.11 -1.05
C ASN A 366 6.72 -3.15 -0.28
N GLY A 367 5.60 -3.42 -0.95
CA GLY A 367 4.32 -3.71 -0.33
C GLY A 367 3.46 -2.49 0.02
N ILE A 368 3.76 -1.30 -0.51
CA ILE A 368 2.81 -0.18 -0.44
C ILE A 368 1.70 -0.44 -1.47
N PRO A 369 0.43 -0.58 -1.06
CA PRO A 369 -0.65 -0.89 -2.00
C PRO A 369 -0.92 0.30 -2.93
N ASP A 370 -1.34 0.02 -4.16
CA ASP A 370 -1.67 1.07 -5.16
C ASP A 370 -2.78 2.02 -4.70
N SER A 371 -3.63 1.59 -3.75
CA SER A 371 -4.62 2.46 -3.11
C SER A 371 -3.99 3.62 -2.34
N ASN A 372 -2.73 3.49 -1.95
CA ASN A 372 -1.98 4.45 -1.14
C ASN A 372 -0.88 5.18 -1.92
N ILE A 373 -0.68 4.83 -3.20
CA ILE A 373 0.24 5.52 -4.10
C ILE A 373 -0.59 6.33 -5.09
N VAL A 374 -0.39 7.64 -5.09
CA VAL A 374 -0.97 8.56 -6.08
C VAL A 374 0.13 8.96 -7.06
N VAL A 375 -0.11 8.75 -8.35
CA VAL A 375 0.85 9.09 -9.42
C VAL A 375 0.35 10.23 -10.29
N MET A 376 1.14 11.29 -10.41
CA MET A 376 0.94 12.39 -11.34
C MET A 376 2.08 12.39 -12.37
N MET A 377 1.77 12.06 -13.63
CA MET A 377 2.74 12.15 -14.72
C MET A 377 1.99 12.35 -16.04
N TYR A 378 2.58 13.10 -16.98
CA TYR A 378 1.85 13.49 -18.19
C TYR A 378 1.43 12.30 -19.08
N ASP A 379 2.19 11.21 -19.04
CA ASP A 379 1.91 9.92 -19.70
C ASP A 379 2.01 9.93 -21.24
N ASP A 380 2.96 10.67 -21.78
CA ASP A 380 3.19 10.83 -23.22
C ASP A 380 4.44 10.10 -23.77
N LEU A 381 5.06 9.22 -22.98
CA LEU A 381 6.31 8.53 -23.34
C LEU A 381 6.12 7.11 -23.88
N ALA A 382 5.35 6.27 -23.17
CA ALA A 382 5.28 4.84 -23.49
C ALA A 382 4.72 4.58 -24.90
N GLN A 383 3.79 5.40 -25.36
CA GLN A 383 3.20 5.31 -26.71
C GLN A 383 3.81 6.31 -27.71
N ASN A 384 4.73 7.17 -27.27
CA ASN A 384 5.32 8.24 -28.08
C ASN A 384 5.86 7.70 -29.41
N PRO A 385 5.61 8.33 -30.57
CA PRO A 385 6.18 7.93 -31.86
C PRO A 385 7.69 7.71 -31.85
N ALA A 386 8.43 8.48 -31.04
CA ALA A 386 9.88 8.35 -30.88
C ALA A 386 10.31 7.13 -30.06
N ASN A 387 9.39 6.47 -29.33
CA ASN A 387 9.67 5.26 -28.56
C ASN A 387 9.73 4.02 -29.48
N PRO A 388 10.92 3.41 -29.68
CA PRO A 388 11.08 2.19 -30.48
C PRO A 388 10.52 0.95 -29.77
N THR A 389 10.32 1.01 -28.46
CA THR A 389 9.79 -0.07 -27.62
C THR A 389 8.48 0.37 -26.99
N LYS A 390 7.40 0.34 -27.78
CA LYS A 390 6.06 0.79 -27.35
C LYS A 390 5.61 0.08 -26.06
N GLY A 391 5.08 0.87 -25.13
CA GLY A 391 4.61 0.38 -23.84
C GLY A 391 5.71 0.17 -22.79
N ILE A 392 6.98 0.44 -23.12
CA ILE A 392 8.12 0.26 -22.22
C ILE A 392 8.77 1.61 -21.90
N ILE A 393 9.07 1.83 -20.62
CA ILE A 393 9.92 2.92 -20.13
C ILE A 393 11.05 2.31 -19.30
N ILE A 394 12.28 2.78 -19.46
CA ILE A 394 13.46 2.32 -18.69
C ILE A 394 14.11 3.52 -17.99
N ASN A 395 14.61 3.34 -16.77
CA ASN A 395 15.28 4.41 -16.01
C ASN A 395 16.79 4.18 -15.83
N HIS A 396 17.33 3.14 -16.48
CA HIS A 396 18.74 2.77 -16.41
C HIS A 396 19.15 2.09 -17.74
N PRO A 397 20.39 2.27 -18.25
CA PRO A 397 20.81 1.73 -19.57
C PRO A 397 20.71 0.20 -19.72
N ARG A 398 20.75 -0.51 -18.60
CA ARG A 398 20.51 -1.97 -18.50
C ARG A 398 19.30 -2.31 -17.63
N GLY A 399 18.42 -1.33 -17.41
CA GLY A 399 17.24 -1.46 -16.58
C GLY A 399 16.15 -2.28 -17.25
N GLN A 400 15.23 -2.80 -16.43
CA GLN A 400 14.00 -3.41 -16.89
C GLN A 400 12.94 -2.35 -17.17
N ASP A 401 11.80 -2.77 -17.72
CA ASP A 401 10.64 -1.90 -17.83
C ASP A 401 10.17 -1.43 -16.44
N VAL A 402 10.08 -0.11 -16.26
CA VAL A 402 9.56 0.53 -15.05
C VAL A 402 8.13 1.05 -15.25
N TYR A 403 7.58 1.01 -16.46
CA TYR A 403 6.25 1.52 -16.77
C TYR A 403 5.11 0.58 -16.36
N HIS A 404 5.36 -0.73 -16.39
CA HIS A 404 4.34 -1.74 -16.14
C HIS A 404 3.66 -1.55 -14.78
N GLY A 405 2.33 -1.53 -14.78
CA GLY A 405 1.52 -1.45 -13.57
C GLY A 405 1.44 -0.06 -12.92
N VAL A 406 2.21 0.94 -13.39
CA VAL A 406 2.19 2.30 -12.79
C VAL A 406 0.79 2.91 -12.90
N PRO A 407 0.17 3.33 -11.77
CA PRO A 407 -1.12 4.00 -11.77
C PRO A 407 -1.14 5.25 -12.64
N LYS A 408 -2.28 5.49 -13.28
CA LYS A 408 -2.54 6.68 -14.12
C LYS A 408 -3.54 7.58 -13.42
N ASP A 409 -3.24 7.95 -12.18
CA ASP A 409 -4.19 8.70 -11.35
C ASP A 409 -4.45 10.09 -11.94
N TYR A 410 -3.38 10.80 -12.32
CA TYR A 410 -3.48 12.09 -12.98
C TYR A 410 -2.50 12.16 -14.14
N THR A 411 -3.03 12.28 -15.35
CA THR A 411 -2.25 12.35 -16.60
C THR A 411 -2.65 13.53 -17.48
N GLY A 412 -1.82 13.81 -18.49
CA GLY A 412 -2.01 14.93 -19.41
C GLY A 412 -2.22 16.27 -18.69
N THR A 413 -3.26 16.99 -19.09
CA THR A 413 -3.60 18.32 -18.56
C THR A 413 -4.09 18.32 -17.11
N THR A 414 -4.30 17.16 -16.49
CA THR A 414 -4.69 17.07 -15.06
C THR A 414 -3.50 17.13 -14.12
N VAL A 415 -2.27 17.06 -14.63
CA VAL A 415 -1.05 17.27 -13.85
C VAL A 415 -0.87 18.77 -13.63
N THR A 416 -1.41 19.29 -12.52
CA THR A 416 -1.38 20.72 -12.20
C THR A 416 -1.01 20.97 -10.73
N PRO A 417 -0.44 22.15 -10.39
CA PRO A 417 -0.16 22.53 -9.00
C PRO A 417 -1.40 22.50 -8.12
N GLN A 418 -2.56 22.92 -8.64
CA GLN A 418 -3.81 22.91 -7.86
C GLN A 418 -4.26 21.49 -7.52
N ASN A 419 -4.20 20.58 -8.48
CA ASN A 419 -4.55 19.18 -8.23
C ASN A 419 -3.55 18.53 -7.27
N PHE A 420 -2.26 18.82 -7.42
CA PHE A 420 -1.22 18.41 -6.48
C PHE A 420 -1.53 18.85 -5.04
N ILE A 421 -1.90 20.11 -4.83
CA ILE A 421 -2.30 20.65 -3.52
C ILE A 421 -3.55 19.93 -2.99
N ASN A 422 -4.57 19.75 -3.82
CA ASN A 422 -5.82 19.08 -3.42
C ASN A 422 -5.58 17.61 -3.02
N ILE A 423 -4.70 16.92 -3.75
CA ILE A 423 -4.28 15.54 -3.48
C ILE A 423 -3.58 15.45 -2.12
N LEU A 424 -2.59 16.32 -1.85
CA LEU A 424 -1.88 16.36 -0.57
C LEU A 424 -2.83 16.66 0.60
N LEU A 425 -3.80 17.55 0.41
CA LEU A 425 -4.77 17.91 1.44
C LEU A 425 -5.86 16.84 1.68
N GLY A 426 -5.95 15.85 0.79
CA GLY A 426 -6.99 14.82 0.84
C GLY A 426 -8.38 15.34 0.42
N ASP A 427 -8.44 16.33 -0.46
CA ASP A 427 -9.71 16.96 -0.90
C ASP A 427 -10.39 16.16 -2.01
N LYS A 428 -11.08 15.09 -1.62
CA LYS A 428 -11.85 14.24 -2.55
C LYS A 428 -12.94 14.99 -3.32
N ALA A 429 -13.53 16.02 -2.71
CA ALA A 429 -14.62 16.76 -3.35
C ALA A 429 -14.07 17.59 -4.51
N ALA A 430 -12.93 18.27 -4.31
CA ALA A 430 -12.26 19.02 -5.38
C ALA A 430 -11.73 18.12 -6.50
N MET A 431 -11.40 16.86 -6.19
CA MET A 431 -10.87 15.88 -7.15
C MET A 431 -11.95 15.01 -7.81
N GLN A 432 -13.23 15.21 -7.50
CA GLN A 432 -14.30 14.42 -8.08
C GLN A 432 -14.40 14.62 -9.60
N GLY A 433 -14.23 13.54 -10.37
CA GLY A 433 -14.28 13.57 -11.84
C GLY A 433 -13.00 14.06 -12.52
N ILE A 434 -11.93 14.33 -11.75
CA ILE A 434 -10.60 14.65 -12.28
C ILE A 434 -9.70 13.43 -12.08
N GLY A 435 -9.12 12.92 -13.17
CA GLY A 435 -8.26 11.74 -13.10
C GLY A 435 -8.97 10.54 -12.47
N SER A 436 -8.28 9.82 -11.59
CA SER A 436 -8.88 8.73 -10.79
C SER A 436 -9.67 9.22 -9.58
N GLY A 437 -9.54 10.51 -9.20
CA GLY A 437 -10.08 11.06 -7.96
C GLY A 437 -9.37 10.58 -6.68
N LYS A 438 -8.28 9.81 -6.81
CA LYS A 438 -7.48 9.34 -5.67
C LYS A 438 -6.72 10.50 -5.04
N VAL A 439 -6.72 10.57 -3.71
CA VAL A 439 -6.02 11.60 -2.94
C VAL A 439 -5.24 10.95 -1.79
N ILE A 440 -4.38 11.72 -1.11
CA ILE A 440 -3.72 11.24 0.10
C ILE A 440 -4.72 11.27 1.26
N GLU A 441 -5.14 10.10 1.73
CA GLU A 441 -6.10 9.96 2.84
C GLU A 441 -5.42 9.61 4.17
N SER A 442 -4.18 10.05 4.34
CA SER A 442 -3.38 9.80 5.54
C SER A 442 -3.95 10.49 6.78
N GLY A 443 -3.79 9.81 7.91
CA GLY A 443 -4.18 10.26 9.25
C GLY A 443 -2.99 10.55 10.18
N PRO A 444 -3.26 10.84 11.46
CA PRO A 444 -2.25 11.30 12.44
C PRO A 444 -1.16 10.27 12.76
N ASN A 445 -1.36 9.01 12.40
CA ASN A 445 -0.44 7.91 12.68
C ASN A 445 0.33 7.45 11.43
N ASP A 446 0.01 8.00 10.26
CA ASP A 446 0.48 7.51 8.97
C ASP A 446 1.73 8.25 8.49
N ASN A 447 2.55 7.59 7.69
CA ASN A 447 3.74 8.18 7.08
C ASN A 447 3.41 8.62 5.65
N VAL A 448 3.93 9.77 5.23
CA VAL A 448 3.76 10.27 3.86
C VAL A 448 5.12 10.41 3.17
N PHE A 449 5.26 9.84 1.98
CA PHE A 449 6.41 10.03 1.11
C PHE A 449 6.01 10.87 -0.09
N LEU A 450 6.63 12.03 -0.25
CA LEU A 450 6.44 12.90 -1.41
C LEU A 450 7.72 12.85 -2.24
N TYR A 451 7.59 12.43 -3.50
CA TYR A 451 8.68 12.51 -4.48
C TYR A 451 8.25 13.35 -5.68
N PHE A 452 9.04 14.38 -5.95
CA PHE A 452 8.87 15.26 -7.09
C PHE A 452 10.13 15.26 -7.95
N THR A 453 9.97 15.13 -9.27
CA THR A 453 11.06 15.21 -10.25
C THR A 453 10.63 16.05 -11.46
N ASP A 454 11.32 17.17 -11.69
CA ASP A 454 11.22 18.00 -12.89
C ASP A 454 12.25 19.15 -12.90
N HIS A 455 12.09 20.10 -13.83
CA HIS A 455 12.68 21.42 -13.82
C HIS A 455 12.28 22.25 -12.59
N GLY A 456 13.20 23.13 -12.19
CA GLY A 456 12.99 24.09 -11.12
C GLY A 456 13.72 25.39 -11.38
N ALA A 457 13.40 26.39 -10.56
CA ALA A 457 14.11 27.66 -10.49
C ALA A 457 13.98 28.20 -9.06
N THR A 458 14.60 29.35 -8.78
CA THR A 458 14.58 29.98 -7.45
C THR A 458 13.13 30.07 -6.94
N GLY A 459 12.82 29.36 -5.86
CA GLY A 459 11.53 29.38 -5.16
C GLY A 459 10.35 28.76 -5.92
N LEU A 460 10.56 27.97 -6.97
CA LEU A 460 9.49 27.27 -7.69
C LEU A 460 9.95 25.97 -8.37
N VAL A 461 8.99 25.08 -8.63
CA VAL A 461 9.16 23.90 -9.49
C VAL A 461 8.14 23.90 -10.63
N ALA A 462 8.50 23.34 -11.77
CA ALA A 462 7.66 23.34 -12.96
C ALA A 462 6.55 22.29 -12.90
N PHE A 463 5.45 22.57 -13.59
CA PHE A 463 4.39 21.63 -13.94
C PHE A 463 4.14 21.76 -15.45
N PRO A 464 3.46 20.80 -16.11
CA PRO A 464 3.44 20.74 -17.57
C PRO A 464 2.69 21.89 -18.29
N ASN A 465 2.10 22.82 -17.54
CA ASN A 465 1.42 24.03 -18.05
C ASN A 465 1.46 25.19 -17.04
N SER A 466 2.27 25.11 -15.98
CA SER A 466 2.28 26.10 -14.88
C SER A 466 3.46 25.85 -13.93
N VAL A 467 3.51 26.52 -12.78
CA VAL A 467 4.55 26.33 -11.76
C VAL A 467 3.94 26.22 -10.36
N LEU A 468 4.59 25.48 -9.48
CA LEU A 468 4.29 25.43 -8.05
C LEU A 468 5.33 26.26 -7.29
N TYR A 469 4.88 27.28 -6.57
CA TYR A 469 5.76 28.11 -5.75
C TYR A 469 6.09 27.45 -4.40
N ALA A 470 7.28 27.73 -3.86
CA ALA A 470 7.72 27.30 -2.54
C ALA A 470 6.73 27.68 -1.43
N THR A 471 6.12 28.87 -1.53
CA THR A 471 5.11 29.35 -0.59
C THR A 471 3.84 28.52 -0.58
N ASP A 472 3.39 28.05 -1.76
CA ASP A 472 2.18 27.24 -1.88
C ASP A 472 2.41 25.82 -1.34
N LEU A 473 3.58 25.23 -1.63
CA LEU A 473 3.99 23.95 -1.04
C LEU A 473 4.08 24.06 0.48
N ASN A 474 4.78 25.07 1.00
CA ASN A 474 4.97 25.25 2.43
C ASN A 474 3.64 25.52 3.18
N ALA A 475 2.75 26.32 2.59
CA ALA A 475 1.41 26.52 3.13
C ALA A 475 0.61 25.21 3.16
N THR A 476 0.74 24.37 2.12
CA THR A 476 0.05 23.08 2.01
C THR A 476 0.52 22.10 3.08
N ILE A 477 1.83 21.88 3.23
CA ILE A 477 2.36 20.96 4.23
C ILE A 477 2.12 21.46 5.66
N THR A 478 2.13 22.79 5.88
CA THR A 478 1.72 23.38 7.16
C THR A 478 0.25 23.11 7.46
N LYS A 479 -0.63 23.21 6.45
CA LYS A 479 -2.05 22.86 6.58
C LYS A 479 -2.26 21.36 6.85
N MET A 480 -1.46 20.49 6.22
CA MET A 480 -1.45 19.05 6.52
C MET A 480 -1.05 18.77 7.97
N TYR A 481 0.03 19.41 8.46
CA TYR A 481 0.47 19.28 9.85
C TYR A 481 -0.61 19.71 10.84
N ASN A 482 -1.17 20.91 10.65
CA ASN A 482 -2.24 21.45 11.50
C ASN A 482 -3.51 20.58 11.46
N GLY A 483 -3.79 19.98 10.30
CA GLY A 483 -4.88 19.03 10.10
C GLY A 483 -4.59 17.60 10.60
N LYS A 484 -3.42 17.36 11.21
CA LYS A 484 -2.94 16.04 11.66
C LYS A 484 -3.04 14.96 10.58
N LYS A 485 -2.65 15.33 9.36
CA LYS A 485 -2.71 14.45 8.18
C LYS A 485 -1.57 13.46 8.09
N TYR A 486 -0.57 13.53 8.96
CA TYR A 486 0.54 12.58 8.99
C TYR A 486 1.15 12.56 10.39
N LYS A 487 1.78 11.44 10.74
CA LYS A 487 2.71 11.32 11.88
C LYS A 487 4.04 11.98 11.52
N GLN A 488 4.58 11.61 10.36
CA GLN A 488 5.83 12.07 9.79
C GLN A 488 5.80 12.03 8.26
N MET A 489 6.60 12.88 7.62
CA MET A 489 6.69 12.97 6.15
C MET A 489 8.14 13.04 5.68
N ALA A 490 8.44 12.36 4.58
CA ALA A 490 9.69 12.48 3.85
C ALA A 490 9.43 13.12 2.47
N ILE A 491 10.20 14.16 2.11
CA ILE A 491 10.05 14.90 0.84
C ILE A 491 11.35 14.85 0.05
N TYR A 492 11.33 14.26 -1.14
CA TYR A 492 12.47 14.19 -2.06
C TYR A 492 12.16 15.05 -3.29
N ILE A 493 13.03 16.00 -3.62
CA ILE A 493 12.85 16.94 -4.74
C ILE A 493 14.06 16.86 -5.67
N GLU A 494 13.85 16.27 -6.84
CA GLU A 494 14.73 16.37 -8.00
C GLU A 494 14.30 17.59 -8.82
N ALA A 495 15.09 18.67 -8.75
CA ALA A 495 14.96 19.85 -9.61
C ALA A 495 16.17 20.76 -9.48
N CYS A 496 16.38 21.62 -10.49
CA CYS A 496 17.28 22.76 -10.38
C CYS A 496 16.87 23.67 -9.23
N GLU A 497 17.86 24.18 -8.50
CA GLU A 497 17.66 25.12 -7.40
C GLU A 497 16.70 24.60 -6.33
N SER A 498 16.51 23.27 -6.24
CA SER A 498 15.50 22.61 -5.40
C SER A 498 15.66 22.93 -3.91
N GLY A 499 16.87 23.23 -3.46
CA GLY A 499 17.11 23.74 -2.10
C GLY A 499 16.29 24.99 -1.78
N SER A 500 16.06 25.87 -2.76
CA SER A 500 15.28 27.12 -2.59
C SER A 500 13.79 26.89 -2.33
N MET A 501 13.27 25.68 -2.56
CA MET A 501 11.89 25.31 -2.21
C MET A 501 11.68 25.19 -0.70
N LEU A 502 12.76 24.95 0.06
CA LEU A 502 12.69 24.57 1.48
C LEU A 502 13.55 25.47 2.36
N GLU A 503 14.58 26.12 1.79
CA GLU A 503 15.51 26.97 2.53
C GLU A 503 14.77 28.12 3.22
N ASN A 504 14.79 28.15 4.56
CA ASN A 504 14.21 29.21 5.42
C ASN A 504 12.70 29.38 5.32
N ILE A 505 12.01 28.47 4.64
CA ILE A 505 10.56 28.44 4.55
C ILE A 505 9.97 27.19 5.21
N LEU A 506 10.67 26.04 5.12
CA LEU A 506 10.25 24.80 5.77
C LEU A 506 10.54 24.84 7.30
N PRO A 507 9.51 24.76 8.16
CA PRO A 507 9.71 24.65 9.60
C PRO A 507 10.41 23.33 10.00
N ASN A 508 11.22 23.36 11.04
CA ASN A 508 11.95 22.18 11.53
C ASN A 508 11.21 21.38 12.62
N ASN A 509 9.99 21.79 12.99
CA ASN A 509 9.21 21.24 14.09
C ASN A 509 7.84 20.68 13.66
N ILE A 510 7.71 20.33 12.38
CA ILE A 510 6.47 19.80 11.78
C ILE A 510 6.59 18.36 11.31
N ASN A 511 7.56 17.60 11.85
CA ASN A 511 7.83 16.19 11.54
C ASN A 511 8.03 15.91 10.04
N ILE A 512 8.72 16.81 9.34
CA ILE A 512 9.09 16.63 7.93
C ILE A 512 10.61 16.53 7.83
N TYR A 513 11.11 15.50 7.18
CA TYR A 513 12.48 15.43 6.70
C TYR A 513 12.47 15.59 5.18
N ALA A 514 13.37 16.40 4.64
CA ALA A 514 13.42 16.61 3.20
C ALA A 514 14.84 16.56 2.67
N THR A 515 15.00 16.07 1.44
CA THR A 515 16.25 16.13 0.69
C THR A 515 16.02 16.69 -0.71
N THR A 516 17.02 17.39 -1.24
CA THR A 516 16.94 18.03 -2.55
C THR A 516 18.16 17.69 -3.39
N ALA A 517 17.97 17.56 -4.70
CA ALA A 517 19.03 17.22 -5.64
C ALA A 517 20.15 18.26 -5.70
N SER A 518 19.83 19.52 -5.45
CA SER A 518 20.77 20.64 -5.50
C SER A 518 20.54 21.62 -4.34
N ASN A 519 21.52 22.49 -4.11
CA ASN A 519 21.33 23.67 -3.26
C ASN A 519 20.46 24.73 -3.97
N ALA A 520 20.25 25.89 -3.33
CA ALA A 520 19.40 26.96 -3.85
C ALA A 520 19.99 27.74 -5.06
N GLU A 521 21.24 27.46 -5.46
CA GLU A 521 22.02 28.29 -6.37
C GLU A 521 22.52 27.55 -7.63
N GLU A 522 22.28 26.25 -7.72
CA GLU A 522 22.81 25.39 -8.78
C GLU A 522 21.74 24.48 -9.39
N SER A 523 22.01 24.02 -10.61
CA SER A 523 21.18 23.06 -11.33
C SER A 523 21.33 21.64 -10.79
N SER A 524 20.31 20.82 -11.03
CA SER A 524 20.46 19.37 -11.00
C SER A 524 20.88 18.84 -12.37
N TYR A 525 21.14 17.53 -12.47
CA TYR A 525 21.79 16.93 -13.63
C TYR A 525 21.00 15.72 -14.12
N ALA A 526 20.83 15.65 -15.45
CA ALA A 526 20.35 14.44 -16.11
C ALA A 526 21.48 13.43 -16.25
N CYS A 527 21.14 12.14 -16.22
CA CYS A 527 22.06 11.02 -16.30
C CYS A 527 21.56 9.97 -17.31
N TYR A 528 22.48 9.11 -17.76
CA TYR A 528 22.21 7.98 -18.65
C TYR A 528 21.63 8.40 -20.02
N LEU A 529 22.46 9.02 -20.86
CA LEU A 529 22.10 9.23 -22.27
C LEU A 529 22.00 7.88 -22.99
N ASP A 530 20.85 7.59 -23.59
CA ASP A 530 20.64 6.37 -24.37
C ASP A 530 20.65 6.66 -25.88
N ASP A 531 21.52 5.97 -26.61
CA ASP A 531 21.71 6.16 -28.05
C ASP A 531 20.46 5.76 -28.87
N LYS A 532 19.67 4.79 -28.41
CA LYS A 532 18.50 4.28 -29.15
C LYS A 532 17.28 5.17 -28.97
N LEU A 533 17.05 5.62 -27.73
CA LEU A 533 15.98 6.54 -27.38
C LEU A 533 16.35 7.99 -27.70
N ALA A 534 17.64 8.28 -27.91
CA ALA A 534 18.19 9.60 -28.17
C ALA A 534 17.70 10.64 -27.15
N THR A 535 17.70 10.25 -25.87
CA THR A 535 17.27 11.04 -24.71
C THR A 535 17.94 10.51 -23.44
N TYR A 536 17.81 11.23 -22.33
CA TYR A 536 18.31 10.82 -21.02
C TYR A 536 17.27 9.95 -20.29
N LEU A 537 17.73 8.89 -19.63
CA LEU A 537 16.85 7.90 -18.99
C LEU A 537 16.46 8.25 -17.55
N GLY A 538 17.24 9.05 -16.84
CA GLY A 538 16.96 9.43 -15.46
C GLY A 538 17.75 10.66 -15.03
N ASP A 539 17.52 11.11 -13.81
CA ASP A 539 18.23 12.24 -13.22
C ASP A 539 19.21 11.75 -12.13
N CYS A 540 20.37 12.40 -12.03
CA CYS A 540 21.53 11.85 -11.31
C CYS A 540 21.28 11.68 -9.81
N TYR A 541 20.53 12.58 -9.17
CA TYR A 541 20.12 12.41 -7.77
C TYR A 541 19.03 11.35 -7.66
N SER A 542 18.05 11.38 -8.55
CA SER A 542 16.95 10.41 -8.59
C SER A 542 17.45 8.96 -8.68
N VAL A 543 18.25 8.65 -9.70
CA VAL A 543 18.79 7.30 -9.89
C VAL A 543 19.69 6.92 -8.72
N ALA A 544 20.42 7.86 -8.12
CA ALA A 544 21.30 7.55 -6.99
C ALA A 544 20.53 7.06 -5.75
N TRP A 545 19.39 7.68 -5.40
CA TRP A 545 18.58 7.24 -4.26
C TRP A 545 17.75 6.00 -4.61
N MET A 546 17.19 5.92 -5.83
CA MET A 546 16.38 4.78 -6.28
C MET A 546 17.20 3.50 -6.40
N GLU A 547 18.37 3.57 -7.05
CA GLU A 547 19.28 2.43 -7.15
C GLU A 547 19.79 1.98 -5.78
N ASN A 548 19.91 2.90 -4.81
CA ASN A 548 20.20 2.54 -3.42
C ASN A 548 19.03 1.80 -2.76
N SER A 549 17.79 2.27 -2.94
CA SER A 549 16.59 1.60 -2.44
C SER A 549 16.34 0.22 -3.08
N ASP A 550 16.79 0.03 -4.32
CA ASP A 550 16.75 -1.26 -5.01
C ASP A 550 17.69 -2.31 -4.37
N GLU A 551 18.73 -1.87 -3.66
CA GLU A 551 19.70 -2.75 -3.00
C GLU A 551 19.13 -3.39 -1.71
N LYS A 552 19.57 -4.61 -1.40
CA LYS A 552 18.97 -5.46 -0.35
C LYS A 552 19.20 -5.00 1.12
N LYS A 553 19.75 -3.81 1.36
CA LYS A 553 20.08 -3.33 2.71
C LYS A 553 19.03 -2.35 3.29
N PHE A 554 17.95 -2.09 2.56
CA PHE A 554 17.08 -0.96 2.82
C PHE A 554 16.37 -1.00 4.20
N ASN A 555 16.04 -2.18 4.74
CA ASN A 555 15.33 -2.31 6.03
C ASN A 555 16.17 -1.97 7.30
N LYS A 556 17.44 -1.57 7.12
CA LYS A 556 18.32 -1.12 8.21
C LYS A 556 18.91 0.25 7.95
N GLU A 557 18.67 0.81 6.77
CA GLU A 557 19.21 2.09 6.36
C GLU A 557 18.30 3.21 6.86
N THR A 558 18.87 4.23 7.49
CA THR A 558 18.11 5.43 7.85
C THR A 558 17.95 6.36 6.66
N LEU A 559 16.99 7.28 6.71
CA LEU A 559 16.90 8.36 5.71
C LEU A 559 18.22 9.14 5.58
N TYR A 560 18.92 9.34 6.70
CA TYR A 560 20.23 10.00 6.73
C TYR A 560 21.33 9.17 6.07
N ASP A 561 21.34 7.84 6.26
CA ASP A 561 22.28 6.96 5.58
C ASP A 561 22.06 7.00 4.06
N GLN A 562 20.81 6.93 3.60
CA GLN A 562 20.47 7.08 2.18
C GLN A 562 20.87 8.46 1.65
N TYR A 563 20.66 9.52 2.42
CA TYR A 563 21.15 10.86 2.07
C TYR A 563 22.66 10.88 1.89
N LEU A 564 23.44 10.24 2.78
CA LEU A 564 24.89 10.16 2.64
C LEU A 564 25.32 9.38 1.39
N VAL A 565 24.64 8.27 1.07
CA VAL A 565 24.90 7.51 -0.15
C VAL A 565 24.54 8.34 -1.39
N THR A 566 23.38 8.96 -1.40
CA THR A 566 22.86 9.77 -2.51
C THR A 566 23.76 10.99 -2.74
N LYS A 567 24.15 11.68 -1.68
CA LYS A 567 25.12 12.79 -1.73
C LYS A 567 26.50 12.35 -2.19
N LYS A 568 26.95 11.16 -1.77
CA LYS A 568 28.22 10.61 -2.24
C LYS A 568 28.14 10.20 -3.70
N LYS A 569 27.01 9.69 -4.18
CA LYS A 569 26.84 9.29 -5.57
C LYS A 569 26.61 10.52 -6.46
N THR A 570 25.93 11.55 -6.01
CA THR A 570 25.65 12.77 -6.80
C THR A 570 26.79 13.78 -6.58
N HIS A 571 27.75 13.82 -7.49
CA HIS A 571 28.94 14.68 -7.37
C HIS A 571 28.79 16.03 -8.08
N GLU A 572 27.81 16.10 -8.98
CA GLU A 572 27.58 17.19 -9.91
C GLU A 572 26.88 18.39 -9.27
N SER A 573 26.14 18.13 -8.18
CA SER A 573 25.43 19.10 -7.36
C SER A 573 25.59 18.79 -5.87
N HIS A 574 25.23 19.74 -5.02
CA HIS A 574 25.19 19.60 -3.58
C HIS A 574 23.81 19.11 -3.14
N VAL A 575 23.71 17.81 -2.89
CA VAL A 575 22.51 17.25 -2.23
C VAL A 575 22.38 17.84 -0.83
N MET A 576 21.21 18.43 -0.55
CA MET A 576 20.91 19.12 0.71
C MET A 576 19.85 18.36 1.53
N GLN A 577 19.74 18.71 2.81
CA GLN A 577 18.70 18.20 3.72
C GLN A 577 18.09 19.35 4.54
N TYR A 578 16.78 19.27 4.80
CA TYR A 578 15.99 20.31 5.47
C TYR A 578 14.96 19.69 6.45
N GLY A 579 14.34 20.55 7.27
CA GLY A 579 13.29 20.15 8.21
C GLY A 579 13.84 19.56 9.51
N ASP A 580 13.18 18.53 10.03
CA ASP A 580 13.60 17.79 11.23
C ASP A 580 14.72 16.79 10.88
N LEU A 581 15.97 17.23 11.10
CA LEU A 581 17.14 16.40 10.82
C LEU A 581 17.30 15.22 11.80
N GLN A 582 16.62 15.23 12.95
CA GLN A 582 16.64 14.09 13.88
C GLN A 582 15.77 12.96 13.35
N LEU A 583 14.64 13.27 12.73
CA LEU A 583 13.81 12.31 12.03
C LEU A 583 14.66 11.52 11.02
N GLY A 584 15.45 12.23 10.20
CA GLY A 584 16.33 11.60 9.21
C GLY A 584 17.33 10.58 9.80
N LYS A 585 17.84 10.84 11.02
CA LYS A 585 18.81 9.96 11.70
C LYS A 585 18.18 8.79 12.46
N THR A 586 16.90 8.90 12.79
CA THR A 586 16.22 7.97 13.71
C THR A 586 15.23 7.05 13.00
N HIS A 587 14.74 7.45 11.82
CA HIS A 587 13.75 6.68 11.06
C HIS A 587 14.37 6.02 9.84
N HIS A 588 13.86 4.84 9.55
CA HIS A 588 14.34 4.00 8.47
C HIS A 588 13.62 4.28 7.15
N ILE A 589 14.28 3.99 6.03
CA ILE A 589 13.70 4.26 4.71
C ILE A 589 12.48 3.39 4.43
N ASP A 590 12.41 2.19 5.01
CA ASP A 590 11.28 1.25 4.89
C ASP A 590 9.99 1.79 5.54
N GLU A 591 10.10 2.70 6.50
CA GLU A 591 8.96 3.41 7.09
C GLU A 591 8.27 4.35 6.09
N PHE A 592 8.93 4.74 5.00
CA PHE A 592 8.37 5.62 3.96
C PHE A 592 8.23 4.90 2.63
N GLN A 593 9.09 3.92 2.34
CA GLN A 593 9.20 3.24 1.06
C GLN A 593 8.68 1.79 1.07
N GLY A 594 8.11 1.33 2.19
CA GLY A 594 7.51 -0.02 2.33
C GLY A 594 8.46 -1.04 2.98
N ASN A 595 7.91 -2.14 3.51
CA ASN A 595 8.67 -3.20 4.21
C ASN A 595 8.04 -4.58 4.01
N GLU A 596 7.95 -5.06 2.78
CA GLU A 596 7.52 -6.44 2.53
C GLU A 596 8.71 -7.41 2.58
N GLN A 597 8.82 -8.16 3.69
CA GLN A 597 9.77 -9.26 3.87
C GLN A 597 9.35 -10.56 3.13
N GLN A 598 8.69 -10.47 1.98
CA GLN A 598 8.42 -11.64 1.14
C GLN A 598 9.38 -11.66 -0.05
N TYR A 599 10.15 -12.74 -0.15
CA TYR A 599 11.02 -13.09 -1.27
C TYR A 599 12.23 -12.18 -1.56
N PHE A 600 13.32 -12.41 -0.84
CA PHE A 600 14.63 -12.22 -1.45
C PHE A 600 15.18 -13.58 -1.90
N LYS A 601 14.91 -13.96 -3.16
CA LYS A 601 15.98 -14.55 -3.96
C LYS A 601 17.05 -13.49 -4.13
N GLU A 602 18.31 -13.88 -4.05
CA GLU A 602 19.39 -12.93 -4.26
C GLU A 602 19.31 -12.32 -5.67
N ASN A 603 18.76 -11.10 -5.81
CA ASN A 603 19.04 -10.30 -7.00
C ASN A 603 20.48 -9.80 -6.90
N THR A 604 21.34 -10.33 -7.75
CA THR A 604 22.76 -9.96 -7.91
C THR A 604 22.95 -8.85 -8.92
N HIS A 605 21.95 -7.99 -9.13
CA HIS A 605 22.10 -6.79 -9.95
C HIS A 605 22.91 -5.75 -9.19
N HIS A 606 24.22 -5.92 -9.22
CA HIS A 606 25.13 -4.83 -8.95
C HIS A 606 25.11 -3.91 -10.16
N TYR A 607 24.61 -2.69 -9.99
CA TYR A 607 24.80 -1.61 -10.94
C TYR A 607 26.32 -1.36 -11.04
N THR A 608 26.98 -2.01 -12.00
CA THR A 608 28.39 -1.75 -12.33
C THR A 608 28.52 -0.27 -12.70
N GLN A 609 29.53 0.44 -12.19
CA GLN A 609 29.78 1.85 -12.53
C GLN A 609 29.74 2.07 -14.05
N LEU A 610 28.61 2.57 -14.54
CA LEU A 610 28.42 3.00 -15.91
C LEU A 610 28.85 4.45 -16.04
N LYS A 611 29.22 4.85 -17.26
CA LYS A 611 29.36 6.27 -17.58
C LYS A 611 27.99 6.92 -17.39
N ARG A 612 27.93 7.96 -16.57
CA ARG A 612 26.68 8.65 -16.23
C ARG A 612 26.26 9.69 -17.25
N ASP A 613 27.17 10.11 -18.12
CA ASP A 613 26.94 11.13 -19.15
C ASP A 613 26.27 12.40 -18.61
N ALA A 614 26.60 12.75 -17.35
CA ALA A 614 25.90 13.78 -16.60
C ALA A 614 25.95 15.14 -17.31
N VAL A 615 24.78 15.75 -17.47
CA VAL A 615 24.63 17.08 -18.10
C VAL A 615 23.69 17.92 -17.24
N PRO A 616 24.04 19.18 -16.94
CA PRO A 616 23.17 20.04 -16.15
C PRO A 616 21.86 20.29 -16.92
N MET A 617 20.75 20.36 -16.19
CA MET A 617 19.39 20.37 -16.73
C MET A 617 19.18 21.36 -17.90
N GLU A 618 19.71 22.57 -17.78
CA GLU A 618 19.58 23.63 -18.79
C GLU A 618 20.27 23.30 -20.13
N ASN A 619 21.18 22.33 -20.14
CA ASN A 619 21.92 21.89 -21.31
C ASN A 619 21.41 20.55 -21.86
N VAL A 620 20.40 19.92 -21.24
CA VAL A 620 19.90 18.62 -21.68
C VAL A 620 19.36 18.69 -23.10
N ARG A 621 18.51 19.67 -23.40
CA ARG A 621 17.98 19.85 -24.76
C ARG A 621 19.09 20.08 -25.79
N ILE A 622 20.07 20.92 -25.46
CA ILE A 622 21.23 21.20 -26.32
C ILE A 622 22.04 19.92 -26.56
N SER A 623 22.30 19.14 -25.50
CA SER A 623 23.05 17.88 -25.56
C SER A 623 22.34 16.86 -26.44
N ILE A 624 21.03 16.68 -26.27
CA ILE A 624 20.22 15.77 -27.10
C ILE A 624 20.24 16.21 -28.58
N LEU A 625 20.03 17.50 -28.85
CA LEU A 625 20.05 18.03 -30.22
C LEU A 625 21.42 17.83 -30.88
N ALA A 626 22.51 18.12 -30.17
CA ALA A 626 23.87 17.92 -30.66
C ALA A 626 24.15 16.43 -30.93
N HIS A 627 23.74 15.55 -30.01
CA HIS A 627 23.88 14.09 -30.17
C HIS A 627 23.12 13.58 -31.40
N ARG A 628 21.84 13.96 -31.54
CA ARG A 628 21.01 13.61 -32.71
C ARG A 628 21.58 14.16 -34.01
N LEU A 629 22.14 15.37 -33.99
CA LEU A 629 22.75 15.98 -35.16
C LEU A 629 23.95 15.15 -35.64
N VAL A 630 24.79 14.69 -34.71
CA VAL A 630 25.93 13.80 -35.02
C VAL A 630 25.46 12.44 -35.53
N ALA A 631 24.38 11.88 -34.99
CA ALA A 631 23.81 10.62 -35.47
C ALA A 631 23.17 10.72 -36.87
N SER A 632 22.62 11.89 -37.22
CA SER A 632 21.93 12.14 -38.49
C SER A 632 22.83 12.39 -39.72
N LYS A 633 24.14 12.03 -39.66
CA LYS A 633 25.14 12.31 -40.72
C LYS A 633 24.76 11.93 -42.14
N GLN A 634 23.88 10.95 -42.32
CA GLN A 634 23.43 10.46 -43.63
C GLN A 634 22.06 11.03 -44.07
N ASN A 635 21.46 11.93 -43.29
CA ASN A 635 20.14 12.52 -43.56
C ASN A 635 20.23 14.06 -43.54
N SER A 636 20.45 14.65 -44.72
CA SER A 636 20.62 16.11 -44.87
C SER A 636 19.41 16.93 -44.43
N THR A 637 18.19 16.40 -44.58
CA THR A 637 16.96 17.10 -44.19
C THR A 637 16.84 17.17 -42.65
N GLU A 638 17.09 16.05 -41.98
CA GLU A 638 17.09 16.00 -40.50
C GLU A 638 18.23 16.85 -39.92
N GLN A 639 19.41 16.88 -40.57
CA GLN A 639 20.51 17.77 -40.15
C GLN A 639 20.12 19.25 -40.21
N GLN A 640 19.52 19.71 -41.30
CA GLN A 640 19.07 21.10 -41.42
C GLN A 640 18.01 21.44 -40.36
N ARG A 641 17.07 20.52 -40.09
CA ARG A 641 16.05 20.67 -39.06
C ARG A 641 16.69 20.82 -37.67
N LEU A 642 17.59 19.91 -37.31
CA LEU A 642 18.28 19.90 -36.01
C LEU A 642 19.21 21.11 -35.82
N GLN A 643 19.93 21.54 -36.88
CA GLN A 643 20.76 22.74 -36.84
C GLN A 643 19.94 24.01 -36.61
N LYS A 644 18.78 24.12 -37.27
CA LYS A 644 17.84 25.23 -37.06
C LYS A 644 17.32 25.23 -35.63
N GLU A 645 16.88 24.09 -35.12
CA GLU A 645 16.38 23.95 -33.75
C GLU A 645 17.47 24.28 -32.71
N LEU A 646 18.70 23.79 -32.91
CA LEU A 646 19.84 24.10 -32.05
C LEU A 646 20.19 25.59 -32.06
N SER A 647 20.21 26.22 -33.23
CA SER A 647 20.48 27.67 -33.34
C SER A 647 19.38 28.52 -32.72
N GLN A 648 18.12 28.10 -32.80
CA GLN A 648 17.00 28.76 -32.11
C GLN A 648 17.15 28.65 -30.60
N THR A 649 17.53 27.47 -30.12
CA THR A 649 17.77 27.16 -28.69
C THR A 649 18.85 28.05 -28.08
N LEU A 650 19.94 28.32 -28.82
CA LEU A 650 21.08 29.13 -28.33
C LEU A 650 20.82 30.65 -28.28
N ASN A 651 19.79 31.16 -28.96
CA ASN A 651 19.55 32.61 -29.11
C ASN A 651 18.61 33.23 -28.05
N ALA A 652 18.18 32.47 -27.03
CA ALA A 652 17.06 32.84 -26.15
C ALA A 652 17.43 33.63 -24.86
N ASN A 653 18.17 34.75 -24.95
CA ASN A 653 18.59 35.52 -23.76
C ASN A 653 17.73 36.76 -23.45
N HIS A 654 16.42 36.58 -23.30
CA HIS A 654 15.48 37.69 -23.14
C HIS A 654 15.30 38.17 -21.69
N ILE A 655 15.51 37.31 -20.69
CA ILE A 655 15.38 37.70 -19.28
C ILE A 655 16.43 38.75 -18.89
N GLN A 656 17.65 38.65 -19.41
CA GLN A 656 18.67 39.68 -19.18
C GLN A 656 18.26 41.05 -19.74
N GLN A 657 17.50 41.10 -20.84
CA GLN A 657 16.99 42.36 -21.38
C GLN A 657 15.97 43.01 -20.44
N ILE A 658 15.10 42.22 -19.81
CA ILE A 658 14.14 42.71 -18.81
C ILE A 658 14.89 43.36 -17.63
N VAL A 659 15.93 42.71 -17.12
CA VAL A 659 16.76 43.27 -16.03
C VAL A 659 17.40 44.60 -16.45
N SER A 660 17.98 44.67 -17.64
CA SER A 660 18.58 45.90 -18.18
C SER A 660 17.57 47.04 -18.30
N VAL A 661 16.34 46.77 -18.76
CA VAL A 661 15.28 47.78 -18.87
C VAL A 661 14.79 48.21 -17.49
N ALA A 662 14.60 47.27 -16.55
CA ALA A 662 14.13 47.55 -15.20
C ALA A 662 15.08 48.47 -14.41
N LEU A 663 16.39 48.35 -14.66
CA LEU A 663 17.43 49.15 -14.00
C LEU A 663 17.85 50.40 -14.79
N SER A 664 17.27 50.65 -15.97
CA SER A 664 17.70 51.75 -16.86
C SER A 664 17.66 53.15 -16.22
N ASN A 665 16.82 53.37 -15.23
CA ASN A 665 16.71 54.61 -14.46
C ASN A 665 17.04 54.43 -12.96
N ASN A 666 17.68 53.31 -12.60
CA ASN A 666 18.09 53.02 -11.23
C ASN A 666 19.56 53.43 -11.02
N ASN A 667 19.83 54.25 -10.01
CA ASN A 667 21.20 54.70 -9.68
C ASN A 667 21.84 53.93 -8.52
N ASP A 668 21.06 53.07 -7.85
CA ASP A 668 21.47 52.37 -6.63
C ASP A 668 22.02 50.97 -6.92
N TYR A 669 21.65 50.37 -8.05
CA TYR A 669 22.06 49.03 -8.47
C TYR A 669 22.34 48.93 -9.97
N SER A 670 23.42 48.23 -10.32
CA SER A 670 23.81 47.94 -11.71
C SER A 670 23.26 46.60 -12.21
N VAL A 671 23.16 46.45 -13.54
CA VAL A 671 22.79 45.17 -14.18
C VAL A 671 23.77 44.05 -13.82
N GLU A 672 25.06 44.39 -13.70
CA GLU A 672 26.11 43.44 -13.38
C GLU A 672 25.92 42.86 -11.97
N GLU A 673 25.65 43.71 -10.96
CA GLU A 673 25.38 43.26 -9.59
C GLU A 673 24.17 42.32 -9.51
N ILE A 674 23.12 42.59 -10.28
CA ILE A 674 21.89 41.76 -10.32
C ILE A 674 22.09 40.45 -11.09
N THR A 675 23.06 40.37 -12.00
CA THR A 675 23.26 39.20 -12.89
C THR A 675 24.50 38.38 -12.60
N GLN A 676 25.27 38.71 -11.56
CA GLN A 676 26.46 37.95 -11.15
C GLN A 676 26.28 37.11 -9.88
N LYS A 677 25.39 37.51 -8.96
CA LYS A 677 25.23 36.82 -7.68
C LYS A 677 23.77 36.51 -7.40
N ARG A 678 23.48 35.26 -7.04
CA ARG A 678 22.16 34.85 -6.60
C ARG A 678 21.89 35.42 -5.20
N MET A 679 20.79 36.15 -5.05
CA MET A 679 20.30 36.61 -3.76
C MET A 679 19.29 35.61 -3.21
N LYS A 680 19.30 35.49 -1.89
CA LYS A 680 18.39 34.61 -1.16
C LYS A 680 16.97 35.16 -1.22
N LEU A 681 16.01 34.37 -1.70
CA LEU A 681 14.62 34.79 -1.86
C LEU A 681 13.93 34.98 -0.50
N THR A 682 13.45 36.21 -0.26
CA THR A 682 12.61 36.61 0.88
C THR A 682 11.35 37.36 0.44
N GLN A 683 11.38 38.01 -0.73
CA GLN A 683 10.29 38.80 -1.30
C GLN A 683 9.37 37.94 -2.19
N TYR A 684 8.81 36.87 -1.61
CA TYR A 684 8.00 35.88 -2.33
C TYR A 684 6.78 36.46 -3.05
N ASN A 685 6.13 37.48 -2.49
CA ASN A 685 4.94 38.10 -3.10
C ASN A 685 5.28 38.89 -4.37
N CYS A 686 6.34 39.70 -4.34
CA CYS A 686 6.86 40.37 -5.54
C CYS A 686 7.24 39.33 -6.59
N TYR A 687 8.03 38.34 -6.19
CA TYR A 687 8.56 37.34 -7.11
C TYR A 687 7.45 36.51 -7.77
N LYS A 688 6.45 36.05 -7.00
CA LYS A 688 5.29 35.34 -7.52
C LYS A 688 4.50 36.20 -8.50
N THR A 689 4.21 37.46 -8.15
CA THR A 689 3.47 38.39 -9.00
C THR A 689 4.20 38.63 -10.32
N VAL A 690 5.50 38.94 -10.26
CA VAL A 690 6.31 39.26 -11.44
C VAL A 690 6.48 38.03 -12.35
N THR A 691 6.77 36.86 -11.80
CA THR A 691 6.94 35.64 -12.61
C THR A 691 5.62 35.20 -13.26
N GLN A 692 4.48 35.32 -12.58
CA GLN A 692 3.16 35.13 -13.20
C GLN A 692 2.93 36.13 -14.34
N TYR A 693 3.33 37.40 -14.17
CA TYR A 693 3.23 38.39 -15.23
C TYR A 693 4.13 38.04 -16.43
N ILE A 694 5.35 37.53 -16.20
CA ILE A 694 6.22 37.01 -17.26
C ILE A 694 5.53 35.85 -18.01
N HIS A 695 4.91 34.93 -17.27
CA HIS A 695 4.16 33.81 -17.83
C HIS A 695 3.07 34.27 -18.80
N GLU A 696 2.25 35.22 -18.34
CA GLU A 696 1.10 35.70 -19.08
C GLU A 696 1.46 36.61 -20.26
N LYS A 697 2.56 37.37 -20.18
CA LYS A 697 2.86 38.44 -21.13
C LYS A 697 4.05 38.19 -22.02
N CYS A 698 4.91 37.22 -21.69
CA CYS A 698 6.19 37.09 -22.37
C CYS A 698 6.55 35.65 -22.75
N PHE A 699 6.72 34.75 -21.77
CA PHE A 699 7.24 33.40 -22.00
C PHE A 699 6.53 32.37 -21.14
N ASP A 700 6.30 31.17 -21.68
CA ASP A 700 5.91 30.03 -20.85
C ASP A 700 7.03 29.75 -19.82
N LEU A 701 6.64 29.57 -18.55
CA LEU A 701 7.57 29.25 -17.46
C LEU A 701 8.01 27.78 -17.49
N GLN A 702 7.56 26.99 -18.46
CA GLN A 702 8.15 25.69 -18.79
C GLN A 702 9.40 25.80 -19.67
N ASN A 703 9.66 26.98 -20.23
CA ASN A 703 10.85 27.16 -21.05
C ASN A 703 12.10 27.08 -20.17
N GLU A 704 12.88 26.01 -20.35
CA GLU A 704 14.09 25.68 -19.57
C GLU A 704 15.09 26.85 -19.53
N PHE A 705 15.19 27.64 -20.61
CA PHE A 705 16.08 28.80 -20.68
C PHE A 705 15.57 29.98 -19.85
N VAL A 706 14.26 30.14 -19.76
CA VAL A 706 13.63 31.17 -18.93
C VAL A 706 13.80 30.81 -17.46
N LEU A 707 13.48 29.56 -17.08
CA LEU A 707 13.62 29.05 -15.71
C LEU A 707 15.03 29.30 -15.16
N ASN A 708 16.08 28.95 -15.91
CA ASN A 708 17.48 29.15 -15.53
C ASN A 708 17.88 30.63 -15.30
N LYS A 709 17.05 31.59 -15.71
CA LYS A 709 17.32 33.02 -15.52
C LYS A 709 16.39 33.71 -14.53
N LEU A 710 15.37 33.02 -13.99
CA LEU A 710 14.40 33.65 -13.08
C LEU A 710 15.00 34.13 -11.76
N TRP A 711 16.15 33.60 -11.32
CA TRP A 711 16.86 34.11 -10.17
C TRP A 711 17.26 35.59 -10.29
N THR A 712 17.48 36.09 -11.52
CA THR A 712 17.75 37.52 -11.74
C THR A 712 16.50 38.37 -11.49
N ILE A 713 15.31 37.81 -11.71
CA ILE A 713 14.03 38.45 -11.36
C ILE A 713 13.82 38.40 -9.84
N ALA A 714 14.19 37.30 -9.18
CA ALA A 714 14.21 37.24 -7.72
C ALA A 714 15.10 38.33 -7.12
N ASN A 715 16.29 38.55 -7.68
CA ASN A 715 17.19 39.63 -7.26
C ASN A 715 16.56 41.02 -7.38
N LEU A 716 15.82 41.31 -8.47
CA LEU A 716 15.10 42.59 -8.60
C LEU A 716 14.08 42.79 -7.47
N CYS A 717 13.38 41.73 -7.08
CA CYS A 717 12.48 41.76 -5.93
C CYS A 717 13.24 41.93 -4.60
N GLU A 718 14.38 41.27 -4.41
CA GLU A 718 15.18 41.36 -3.18
C GLU A 718 15.76 42.76 -2.93
N ILE A 719 16.15 43.48 -3.98
CA ILE A 719 16.53 44.90 -3.86
C ILE A 719 15.32 45.82 -3.65
N ARG A 720 14.11 45.27 -3.51
CA ARG A 720 12.84 45.97 -3.32
C ARG A 720 12.53 46.97 -4.43
N LEU A 721 12.91 46.63 -5.66
CA LEU A 721 12.49 47.38 -6.82
C LEU A 721 10.96 47.25 -6.95
N ASN A 722 10.28 48.37 -7.18
CA ASN A 722 8.82 48.40 -7.23
C ASN A 722 8.30 47.48 -8.35
N ASP A 723 7.36 46.59 -8.03
CA ASP A 723 6.75 45.62 -8.94
C ASP A 723 6.27 46.29 -10.25
N PHE A 724 5.73 47.52 -10.19
CA PHE A 724 5.29 48.28 -11.37
C PHE A 724 6.44 48.60 -12.34
N ILE A 725 7.64 48.89 -11.82
CA ILE A 725 8.82 49.13 -12.65
C ILE A 725 9.21 47.83 -13.37
N ILE A 726 9.17 46.71 -12.65
CA ILE A 726 9.53 45.40 -13.21
C ILE A 726 8.50 44.97 -14.27
N THR A 727 7.20 45.09 -13.99
CA THR A 727 6.14 44.74 -14.96
C THR A 727 6.14 45.66 -16.18
N ASN A 728 6.45 46.96 -16.01
CA ASN A 728 6.60 47.87 -17.15
C ASN A 728 7.86 47.56 -17.98
N ALA A 729 8.94 47.08 -17.37
CA ALA A 729 10.10 46.58 -18.09
C ALA A 729 9.76 45.33 -18.90
N ILE A 730 9.00 44.39 -18.31
CA ILE A 730 8.47 43.21 -19.00
C ILE A 730 7.64 43.64 -20.22
N ASP A 731 6.68 44.54 -20.04
CA ASP A 731 5.90 45.09 -21.13
C ASP A 731 6.78 45.65 -22.26
N GLN A 732 7.77 46.47 -21.93
CA GLN A 732 8.65 47.08 -22.94
C GLN A 732 9.50 46.05 -23.69
N THR A 733 10.01 45.04 -23.01
CA THR A 733 10.80 43.98 -23.64
C THR A 733 9.92 43.05 -24.50
N CYS A 734 8.67 42.82 -24.09
CA CYS A 734 7.79 41.79 -24.69
C CYS A 734 6.73 42.36 -25.66
N ARG A 735 6.50 43.69 -25.71
CA ARG A 735 5.46 44.39 -26.51
C ARG A 735 5.45 44.12 -28.03
N ASN A 736 6.54 43.62 -28.62
CA ASN A 736 6.63 43.32 -30.05
C ASN A 736 6.62 41.81 -30.37
N ARG A 737 6.30 40.94 -29.41
CA ARG A 737 6.44 39.50 -29.56
C ARG A 737 5.17 38.81 -29.07
N LEU A 738 4.18 38.66 -29.96
CA LEU A 738 3.09 37.70 -29.78
C LEU A 738 3.72 36.34 -29.44
N HIS A 739 3.19 35.69 -28.40
CA HIS A 739 3.61 34.37 -27.89
C HIS A 739 4.33 33.54 -28.95
N PHE A 740 5.65 33.40 -28.81
CA PHE A 740 6.33 32.36 -29.54
C PHE A 740 5.94 31.04 -28.88
N ASP A 741 5.09 30.26 -29.54
CA ASP A 741 5.04 28.82 -29.33
C ASP A 741 6.45 28.28 -29.66
N TYR A 742 7.24 28.06 -28.60
CA TYR A 742 8.61 27.54 -28.66
C TYR A 742 8.65 26.03 -28.42
#